data_AF-A0A4Z0A2L7-F1
#
_entry.id   AF-A0A4Z0A2L7-F1
#
_cell.length_a   1.000
_cell.length_b   1.000
_cell.length_c   1.000
_cell.angle_alpha   90.00
_cell.angle_beta   90.00
_cell.angle_gamma   90.00
#
_symmetry.space_group_name_H-M   'P 1'
#
loop_
_entity.id
_entity.type
_entity.pdbx_description
1 polymer ?
#
loop_
_entity_poly.entity_id
_entity_poly.type
_entity_poly.pdbx_seq_one_letter_code
_entity_poly.pdbx_strand_id
1 'polypeptide(L)'
;MSEILHASLKDDNTPETFPLRHLSKTGVRFPSRFVKVEPISAYGNSFHISIWFVSLAGIADEEYVKDTKLRFDEVNRFPDSRFPVVNATDALRIQHRENAALRHILKHLRQRRFLGPFKAIMSCAGVELEHPLVTELYDNIVSNGNWSAAEQAIDNAASAGLFDAYLNSKQPHAVWRRLYGVDANGDVPSRRGGHAMCIDEQHGHIYMFGGWDGQKSLDDLWVYDIETDRWRMISQSVLQEQHGPRPRSCHKMAFDSKTGAIYVLGGLLESDSGAADSSNSWIDPSAPAEEGRTEYAQSYADFYRYHTQGPDSGTWELLSKDTSSTGGPPLIFDHQMVMDTDRQVLYVNGGRVNDATVTTIKYSGFYSYTVSTGKWKLLHSNDGTLSALSHRFGHSMVLDPNERTLYIFAGMGEEKYLSDMHTYNIDTQVATELFSNFTAAGGPDKTFTQRAVIDPSCREIYVFCGLTRGAQSPLPRLDLPATSWICRYGDPSHPWTKILPEEPGDGDGPAQIQQPRARYAHQVVYDSRSKTVYLHGGNAGRLLENGELDENPSGDSSVEQRLDDFWCMKLKRPGPGEIIRRARFQIRCQQFRELCADAPAVVALRFLQTQVHEVVDHSTSEAHVFRELLSYMLAEQSRPETSSSQGTAGMQAGDEMADGAQVESDAEAADGSPEVPEDRFKQRTEVFESLLEFFPADAKQPSSNLVDMIGWYEESIHE
;
A
#
# COMPACT_ATOMS: atom_id res chain seq x y z
N MET A 1 7.98 27.15 6.61
CA MET A 1 8.75 26.35 7.59
C MET A 1 8.32 24.92 7.34
N SER A 2 9.23 24.00 7.04
CA SER A 2 8.85 22.61 6.72
C SER A 2 8.69 21.83 8.02
N GLU A 3 7.62 21.06 8.16
CA GLU A 3 7.46 20.13 9.27
C GLU A 3 8.45 18.96 9.06
N ILE A 4 9.33 18.74 10.05
CA ILE A 4 10.39 17.73 9.98
C ILE A 4 10.20 16.58 10.96
N LEU A 5 9.30 16.75 11.92
CA LEU A 5 8.90 15.75 12.90
C LEU A 5 7.54 16.15 13.47
N HIS A 6 6.60 15.21 13.44
CA HIS A 6 5.37 15.26 14.23
C HIS A 6 5.36 14.00 15.09
N ALA A 7 5.56 14.15 16.39
CA ALA A 7 5.71 13.02 17.30
C ALA A 7 5.14 13.35 18.69
N SER A 8 4.84 12.29 19.44
CA SER A 8 4.48 12.37 20.85
C SER A 8 5.66 11.91 21.71
N LEU A 9 5.83 12.55 22.86
CA LEU A 9 6.77 12.11 23.90
C LEU A 9 6.04 11.20 24.89
N LYS A 10 6.75 10.22 25.46
CA LYS A 10 6.27 9.42 26.58
C LYS A 10 6.22 10.28 27.85
N ASP A 11 5.27 9.95 28.73
CA ASP A 11 5.17 10.54 30.06
C ASP A 11 6.12 9.83 31.04
N ASP A 12 7.41 9.84 30.73
CA ASP A 12 8.47 9.31 31.60
C ASP A 12 9.77 10.12 31.45
N ASN A 13 10.79 9.80 32.26
CA ASN A 13 12.07 10.50 32.27
C ASN A 13 13.14 9.84 31.38
N THR A 14 12.76 8.89 30.54
CA THR A 14 13.67 8.18 29.64
C THR A 14 13.96 9.05 28.43
N PRO A 15 15.24 9.29 28.07
CA PRO A 15 15.56 10.05 26.87
C PRO A 15 15.00 9.39 25.61
N GLU A 16 14.30 10.16 24.78
CA GLU A 16 13.78 9.71 23.49
C GLU A 16 14.55 10.40 22.35
N THR A 17 14.94 9.61 21.35
CA THR A 17 15.65 10.11 20.16
C THR A 17 14.76 9.91 18.95
N PHE A 18 14.53 10.99 18.21
CA PHE A 18 13.71 10.97 17.01
C PHE A 18 14.59 11.25 15.79
N PRO A 19 14.56 10.39 14.76
CA PRO A 19 15.16 10.73 13.49
C PRO A 19 14.36 11.86 12.86
N LEU A 20 14.98 13.02 12.69
CA LEU A 20 14.35 14.11 11.97
C LEU A 20 14.29 13.75 10.48
N ARG A 21 13.15 14.05 9.85
CA ARG A 21 13.11 14.11 8.39
C ARG A 21 14.18 15.08 7.97
N HIS A 22 15.16 14.56 7.27
CA HIS A 22 16.29 15.33 6.78
C HIS A 22 16.36 15.28 5.26
N LEU A 23 15.52 14.46 4.61
CA LEU A 23 15.42 14.30 3.16
C LEU A 23 14.15 14.99 2.60
N SER A 24 14.30 15.65 1.45
CA SER A 24 13.21 16.14 0.62
C SER A 24 12.39 14.97 0.02
N LYS A 25 11.27 15.28 -0.65
CA LYS A 25 10.52 14.27 -1.44
C LYS A 25 11.35 13.63 -2.55
N THR A 26 12.42 14.30 -2.97
CA THR A 26 13.36 13.86 -4.00
C THR A 26 14.62 13.18 -3.42
N GLY A 27 14.60 12.82 -2.13
CA GLY A 27 15.69 12.07 -1.50
C GLY A 27 16.94 12.89 -1.16
N VAL A 28 16.83 14.23 -1.10
CA VAL A 28 17.99 15.11 -0.89
C VAL A 28 17.99 15.72 0.50
N ARG A 29 19.17 15.72 1.14
CA ARG A 29 19.32 16.25 2.48
C ARG A 29 19.14 17.77 2.49
N PHE A 30 18.33 18.33 3.40
CA PHE A 30 18.18 19.78 3.52
C PHE A 30 18.96 20.36 4.71
N PRO A 31 19.69 21.47 4.53
CA PRO A 31 20.40 22.13 5.62
C PRO A 31 19.41 22.87 6.53
N SER A 32 19.60 22.74 7.85
CA SER A 32 18.73 23.38 8.85
C SER A 32 19.53 24.38 9.69
N ARG A 33 19.10 25.65 9.68
CA ARG A 33 19.71 26.72 10.50
C ARG A 33 18.95 26.95 11.81
N PHE A 34 17.63 26.78 11.77
CA PHE A 34 16.75 27.00 12.91
C PHE A 34 15.74 25.86 12.98
N VAL A 35 15.44 25.40 14.19
CA VAL A 35 14.37 24.44 14.47
C VAL A 35 13.38 25.15 15.39
N LYS A 36 12.11 25.16 14.99
CA LYS A 36 11.01 25.58 15.86
C LYS A 36 10.44 24.33 16.51
N VAL A 37 10.34 24.32 17.84
CA VAL A 37 9.65 23.27 18.59
C VAL A 37 8.32 23.86 19.05
N GLU A 38 7.23 23.21 18.66
CA GLU A 38 5.87 23.68 18.93
C GLU A 38 5.10 22.62 19.70
N PRO A 39 4.84 22.82 21.00
CA PRO A 39 4.00 21.93 21.79
C PRO A 39 2.55 21.99 21.30
N ILE A 40 1.99 20.85 20.89
CA ILE A 40 0.65 20.79 20.28
C ILE A 40 -0.42 20.49 21.34
N SER A 41 -0.21 19.47 22.19
CA SER A 41 -1.15 19.07 23.24
C SER A 41 -0.45 18.33 24.38
N ALA A 42 -0.96 18.45 25.60
CA ALA A 42 -0.53 17.64 26.74
C ALA A 42 -1.25 16.27 26.75
N TYR A 43 -0.66 15.28 27.44
CA TYR A 43 -1.24 13.94 27.59
C TYR A 43 -2.60 13.93 28.34
N GLY A 44 -2.94 15.00 29.06
CA GLY A 44 -4.25 15.20 29.66
C GLY A 44 -4.45 16.59 30.25
N ASN A 45 -5.69 16.93 30.60
CA ASN A 45 -6.11 18.25 31.09
C ASN A 45 -5.44 18.69 32.42
N SER A 46 -4.71 17.79 33.08
CA SER A 46 -4.00 18.05 34.34
C SER A 46 -2.49 18.24 34.19
N PHE A 47 -1.95 18.19 32.96
CA PHE A 47 -0.52 18.30 32.70
C PHE A 47 -0.16 19.63 32.01
N HIS A 48 0.89 20.29 32.51
CA HIS A 48 1.50 21.42 31.83
C HIS A 48 2.61 20.91 30.91
N ILE A 49 2.62 21.33 29.64
CA ILE A 49 3.65 20.92 28.70
C ILE A 49 4.96 21.59 29.10
N SER A 50 5.95 20.82 29.52
CA SER A 50 7.29 21.30 29.82
C SER A 50 8.31 20.40 29.12
N ILE A 51 9.06 20.98 28.18
CA ILE A 51 10.20 20.31 27.54
C ILE A 51 11.44 20.78 28.29
N TRP A 52 12.08 19.86 29.01
CA TRP A 52 13.17 20.19 29.93
C TRP A 52 14.51 20.30 29.21
N PHE A 53 14.68 19.50 28.15
CA PHE A 53 15.92 19.40 27.42
C PHE A 53 15.67 18.98 25.98
N VAL A 54 16.34 19.64 25.04
CA VAL A 54 16.38 19.24 23.62
C VAL A 54 17.84 19.20 23.21
N SER A 55 18.28 18.07 22.68
CA SER A 55 19.56 17.93 22.02
C SER A 55 19.33 17.62 20.55
N LEU A 56 20.07 18.30 19.68
CA LEU A 56 20.07 18.04 18.25
C LEU A 56 21.43 17.46 17.88
N ALA A 57 21.42 16.22 17.39
CA ALA A 57 22.60 15.60 16.80
C ALA A 57 22.51 15.73 15.27
N GLY A 58 23.60 16.14 14.65
CA GLY A 58 23.66 16.33 13.21
C GLY A 58 25.09 16.53 12.74
N ILE A 59 25.25 16.65 11.42
CA ILE A 59 26.56 16.93 10.82
C ILE A 59 26.75 18.45 10.84
N ALA A 60 27.69 18.91 11.68
CA ALA A 60 28.05 20.33 11.81
C ALA A 60 29.28 20.72 10.98
N ASP A 61 29.85 19.77 10.23
CA ASP A 61 31.00 20.01 9.36
C ASP A 61 30.65 21.04 8.27
N GLU A 62 31.37 22.16 8.24
CA GLU A 62 31.02 23.28 7.36
C GLU A 62 31.10 22.92 5.88
N GLU A 63 32.06 22.07 5.50
CA GLU A 63 32.26 21.66 4.11
C GLU A 63 31.14 20.72 3.66
N TYR A 64 30.77 19.75 4.49
CA TYR A 64 29.65 18.85 4.25
C TYR A 64 28.30 19.57 4.25
N VAL A 65 28.07 20.51 5.17
CA VAL A 65 26.83 21.31 5.21
C VAL A 65 26.74 22.21 3.98
N LYS A 66 27.87 22.77 3.54
CA LYS A 66 27.95 23.55 2.30
C LYS A 66 27.65 22.70 1.07
N ASP A 67 28.23 21.50 0.96
CA ASP A 67 27.93 20.55 -0.12
C ASP A 67 26.47 20.08 -0.09
N THR A 68 25.92 19.79 1.10
CA THR A 68 24.51 19.44 1.27
C THR A 68 23.58 20.58 0.86
N LYS A 69 23.92 21.83 1.21
CA LYS A 69 23.19 23.02 0.74
C LYS A 69 23.20 23.10 -0.79
N LEU A 70 24.34 22.89 -1.42
CA LEU A 70 24.47 22.87 -2.88
C LEU A 70 23.58 21.79 -3.51
N ARG A 71 23.63 20.54 -3.01
CA ARG A 71 22.82 19.43 -3.53
C ARG A 71 21.31 19.63 -3.34
N PHE A 72 20.91 20.15 -2.17
CA PHE A 72 19.52 20.52 -1.91
C PHE A 72 19.01 21.55 -2.92
N ASP A 73 19.84 22.53 -3.26
CA ASP A 73 19.51 23.55 -4.24
C ASP A 73 19.56 23.02 -5.69
N GLU A 74 20.33 21.95 -5.97
CA GLU A 74 20.44 21.31 -7.30
C GLU A 74 19.24 20.42 -7.66
N VAL A 75 18.77 19.56 -6.74
CA VAL A 75 17.65 18.65 -7.05
C VAL A 75 16.30 19.38 -7.13
N ASN A 76 16.19 20.55 -6.49
CA ASN A 76 15.06 21.45 -6.73
C ASN A 76 15.14 22.20 -8.08
N ARG A 77 16.23 22.01 -8.84
CA ARG A 77 16.48 22.66 -10.14
C ARG A 77 16.23 21.72 -11.33
N PHE A 78 16.68 20.46 -11.27
CA PHE A 78 16.54 19.46 -12.34
C PHE A 78 16.48 18.03 -11.78
N PRO A 79 15.38 17.28 -11.96
CA PRO A 79 15.25 15.93 -11.40
C PRO A 79 16.09 14.84 -12.10
N ASP A 80 16.79 15.12 -13.22
CA ASP A 80 17.45 14.08 -14.03
C ASP A 80 18.82 14.46 -14.67
N SER A 81 19.71 15.19 -13.99
CA SER A 81 21.03 15.50 -14.56
C SER A 81 22.19 15.38 -13.57
N ARG A 82 23.21 14.62 -13.99
CA ARG A 82 24.53 14.47 -13.37
C ARG A 82 25.40 15.64 -13.83
N PHE A 83 25.75 16.62 -12.98
CA PHE A 83 27.01 17.42 -12.93
C PHE A 83 26.79 18.76 -12.17
N PRO A 84 27.67 19.15 -11.20
CA PRO A 84 27.47 20.34 -10.37
C PRO A 84 28.24 21.59 -10.85
N VAL A 85 27.66 22.77 -10.64
CA VAL A 85 28.33 24.09 -10.83
C VAL A 85 28.42 24.82 -9.48
N VAL A 86 29.64 25.14 -9.09
CA VAL A 86 30.01 25.82 -7.84
C VAL A 86 29.79 27.34 -7.93
N ASN A 87 29.03 27.89 -6.95
CA ASN A 87 28.80 29.31 -6.60
C ASN A 87 27.39 29.88 -6.93
N ALA A 88 26.33 29.48 -6.21
CA ALA A 88 24.98 30.07 -6.42
C ALA A 88 23.98 30.00 -5.23
N THR A 89 24.41 29.82 -3.97
CA THR A 89 23.49 29.37 -2.89
C THR A 89 22.49 30.41 -2.31
N ASP A 90 22.64 31.71 -2.53
CA ASP A 90 21.62 32.70 -2.14
C ASP A 90 20.72 33.11 -3.31
N ALA A 91 21.24 33.08 -4.54
CA ALA A 91 20.48 33.32 -5.76
C ALA A 91 19.43 32.23 -6.03
N LEU A 92 19.71 30.97 -5.67
CA LEU A 92 18.84 29.83 -5.95
C LEU A 92 17.60 29.75 -5.05
N ARG A 93 17.73 30.12 -3.77
CA ARG A 93 16.58 30.21 -2.86
C ARG A 93 15.64 31.35 -3.26
N ILE A 94 16.21 32.45 -3.73
CA ILE A 94 15.48 33.57 -4.33
C ILE A 94 14.77 33.06 -5.59
N GLN A 95 15.48 32.36 -6.47
CA GLN A 95 14.93 31.80 -7.71
C GLN A 95 13.79 30.79 -7.48
N HIS A 96 13.83 29.91 -6.47
CA HIS A 96 12.71 29.01 -6.19
C HIS A 96 11.46 29.75 -5.72
N ARG A 97 11.63 30.76 -4.84
CA ARG A 97 10.52 31.61 -4.39
C ARG A 97 9.99 32.48 -5.51
N GLU A 98 10.87 33.00 -6.35
CA GLU A 98 10.53 33.74 -7.56
C GLU A 98 9.77 32.85 -8.53
N ASN A 99 10.21 31.62 -8.80
CA ASN A 99 9.50 30.67 -9.65
C ASN A 99 8.12 30.35 -9.08
N ALA A 100 8.00 30.10 -7.77
CA ALA A 100 6.70 29.89 -7.14
C ALA A 100 5.79 31.12 -7.30
N ALA A 101 6.31 32.32 -7.01
CA ALA A 101 5.57 33.57 -7.18
C ALA A 101 5.16 33.80 -8.65
N LEU A 102 6.07 33.57 -9.59
CA LEU A 102 5.83 33.67 -11.02
C LEU A 102 4.78 32.67 -11.48
N ARG A 103 4.76 31.44 -10.98
CA ARG A 103 3.69 30.47 -11.27
C ARG A 103 2.33 30.95 -10.76
N HIS A 104 2.26 31.57 -9.58
CA HIS A 104 1.03 32.19 -9.09
C HIS A 104 0.59 33.40 -9.93
N ILE A 105 1.54 34.25 -10.35
CA ILE A 105 1.28 35.38 -11.26
C ILE A 105 0.77 34.87 -12.60
N LEU A 106 1.47 33.90 -13.21
CA LEU A 106 1.10 33.29 -14.49
C LEU A 106 -0.30 32.66 -14.42
N LYS A 107 -0.60 31.88 -13.38
CA LYS A 107 -1.96 31.36 -13.13
C LYS A 107 -2.99 32.48 -13.08
N HIS A 108 -2.72 33.54 -12.30
CA HIS A 108 -3.65 34.66 -12.15
C HIS A 108 -3.87 35.41 -13.48
N LEU A 109 -2.80 35.70 -14.23
CA LEU A 109 -2.88 36.35 -15.54
C LEU A 109 -3.69 35.50 -16.53
N ARG A 110 -3.46 34.17 -16.55
CA ARG A 110 -4.22 33.23 -17.38
C ARG A 110 -5.71 33.23 -17.02
N GLN A 111 -6.05 33.13 -15.74
CA GLN A 111 -7.44 33.16 -15.24
C GLN A 111 -8.15 34.49 -15.56
N ARG A 112 -7.44 35.61 -15.59
CA ARG A 112 -7.96 36.94 -15.94
C ARG A 112 -7.87 37.27 -17.43
N ARG A 113 -7.45 36.32 -18.28
CA ARG A 113 -7.25 36.48 -19.73
C ARG A 113 -6.24 37.55 -20.13
N PHE A 114 -5.31 37.91 -19.25
CA PHE A 114 -4.20 38.79 -19.58
C PHE A 114 -3.11 38.02 -20.35
N LEU A 115 -3.45 37.55 -21.55
CA LEU A 115 -2.64 36.62 -22.34
C LEU A 115 -1.37 37.25 -22.92
N GLY A 116 -1.38 38.54 -23.24
CA GLY A 116 -0.19 39.27 -23.70
C GLY A 116 0.92 39.26 -22.64
N PRO A 117 0.67 39.80 -21.42
CA PRO A 117 1.60 39.70 -20.30
C PRO A 117 1.97 38.25 -19.93
N PHE A 118 1.01 37.33 -19.95
CA PHE A 118 1.24 35.91 -19.68
C PHE A 118 2.30 35.32 -20.63
N LYS A 119 2.11 35.47 -21.95
CA LYS A 119 3.04 34.96 -22.97
C LYS A 119 4.42 35.61 -22.83
N ALA A 120 4.47 36.93 -22.61
CA ALA A 120 5.72 37.66 -22.43
C ALA A 120 6.51 37.19 -21.20
N ILE A 121 5.84 36.97 -20.06
CA ILE A 121 6.49 36.45 -18.85
C ILE A 121 6.95 35.01 -19.08
N MET A 122 6.13 34.14 -19.66
CA MET A 122 6.53 32.77 -19.98
C MET A 122 7.78 32.72 -20.88
N SER A 123 7.84 33.54 -21.94
CA SER A 123 8.98 33.56 -22.86
C SER A 123 10.27 34.08 -22.24
N CYS A 124 10.17 34.97 -21.27
CA CYS A 124 11.34 35.64 -20.67
C CYS A 124 11.82 34.97 -19.38
N ALA A 125 10.91 34.38 -18.59
CA ALA A 125 11.22 33.86 -17.27
C ALA A 125 11.75 32.41 -17.28
N GLY A 126 11.51 31.65 -18.36
CA GLY A 126 11.90 30.23 -18.43
C GLY A 126 11.25 29.37 -17.34
N VAL A 127 10.07 29.77 -16.87
CA VAL A 127 9.30 29.07 -15.83
C VAL A 127 8.19 28.26 -16.48
N GLU A 128 8.13 26.98 -16.18
CA GLU A 128 7.00 26.12 -16.53
C GLU A 128 5.87 26.31 -15.51
N LEU A 129 4.69 26.68 -16.00
CA LEU A 129 3.51 26.80 -15.14
C LEU A 129 3.03 25.43 -14.67
N GLU A 130 3.04 24.46 -15.57
CA GLU A 130 2.53 23.09 -15.43
C GLU A 130 3.15 22.20 -16.51
N HIS A 131 2.89 20.89 -16.45
CA HIS A 131 3.41 19.91 -17.40
C HIS A 131 2.88 20.19 -18.83
N PRO A 132 3.67 19.96 -19.91
CA PRO A 132 3.24 20.25 -21.28
C PRO A 132 1.90 19.62 -21.70
N LEU A 133 1.64 18.37 -21.31
CA LEU A 133 0.35 17.70 -21.57
C LEU A 133 -0.83 18.37 -20.83
N VAL A 134 -0.59 19.00 -19.67
CA VAL A 134 -1.61 19.77 -18.94
C VAL A 134 -1.85 21.11 -19.62
N THR A 135 -0.79 21.75 -20.15
CA THR A 135 -0.93 22.94 -21.01
C THR A 135 -1.72 22.63 -22.28
N GLU A 136 -1.40 21.52 -22.96
CA GLU A 136 -2.15 21.05 -24.13
C GLU A 136 -3.64 20.80 -23.79
N LEU A 137 -3.92 20.21 -22.63
CA LEU A 137 -5.29 20.03 -22.14
C LEU A 137 -5.99 21.37 -21.92
N TYR A 138 -5.32 22.36 -21.32
CA TYR A 138 -5.85 23.71 -21.14
C TYR A 138 -6.17 24.37 -22.48
N ASP A 139 -5.23 24.37 -23.41
CA ASP A 139 -5.40 25.02 -24.72
C ASP A 139 -6.54 24.38 -25.51
N ASN A 140 -6.65 23.06 -25.48
CA ASN A 140 -7.72 22.33 -26.16
C ASN A 140 -9.09 22.56 -25.53
N ILE A 141 -9.22 22.57 -24.21
CA ILE A 141 -10.51 22.77 -23.52
C ILE A 141 -10.90 24.25 -23.50
N VAL A 142 -10.04 25.09 -22.95
CA VAL A 142 -10.37 26.48 -22.57
C VAL A 142 -10.26 27.41 -23.76
N SER A 143 -9.10 27.41 -24.43
CA SER A 143 -8.83 28.36 -25.52
C SER A 143 -9.53 27.97 -26.83
N ASN A 144 -9.43 26.71 -27.24
CA ASN A 144 -9.82 26.29 -28.59
C ASN A 144 -11.17 25.57 -28.67
N GLY A 145 -11.64 24.94 -27.59
CA GLY A 145 -12.83 24.06 -27.63
C GLY A 145 -12.64 22.85 -28.55
N ASN A 146 -11.41 22.36 -28.69
CA ASN A 146 -11.07 21.18 -29.46
C ASN A 146 -11.21 19.93 -28.60
N TRP A 147 -12.45 19.45 -28.46
CA TRP A 147 -12.82 18.35 -27.57
C TRP A 147 -12.09 17.04 -27.90
N SER A 148 -11.91 16.71 -29.18
CA SER A 148 -11.21 15.49 -29.60
C SER A 148 -9.74 15.51 -29.21
N ALA A 149 -9.06 16.65 -29.36
CA ALA A 149 -7.67 16.79 -28.94
C ALA A 149 -7.53 16.81 -27.41
N ALA A 150 -8.51 17.37 -26.69
CA ALA A 150 -8.56 17.29 -25.23
C ALA A 150 -8.67 15.84 -24.73
N GLU A 151 -9.54 15.02 -25.33
CA GLU A 151 -9.63 13.58 -24.99
C GLU A 151 -8.31 12.85 -25.28
N GLN A 152 -7.64 13.16 -26.40
CA GLN A 152 -6.33 12.58 -26.73
C GLN A 152 -5.23 13.01 -25.73
N ALA A 153 -5.24 14.25 -25.26
CA ALA A 153 -4.30 14.72 -24.25
C ALA A 153 -4.46 13.97 -22.92
N ILE A 154 -5.69 13.59 -22.55
CA ILE A 154 -5.96 12.72 -21.39
C ILE A 154 -5.38 11.31 -21.60
N ASP A 155 -5.55 10.73 -22.79
CA ASP A 155 -4.98 9.41 -23.11
C ASP A 155 -3.44 9.42 -23.08
N ASN A 156 -2.83 10.51 -23.57
CA ASN A 156 -1.39 10.72 -23.52
C ASN A 156 -0.90 10.89 -22.07
N ALA A 157 -1.65 11.63 -21.24
CA ALA A 157 -1.34 11.80 -19.83
C ALA A 157 -1.41 10.47 -19.05
N ALA A 158 -2.41 9.64 -19.33
CA ALA A 158 -2.50 8.29 -18.78
C ALA A 158 -1.30 7.43 -19.18
N SER A 159 -0.93 7.46 -20.47
CA SER A 159 0.20 6.70 -21.00
C SER A 159 1.55 7.16 -20.44
N ALA A 160 1.65 8.43 -20.03
CA ALA A 160 2.82 9.02 -19.39
C ALA A 160 2.88 8.78 -17.86
N GLY A 161 1.91 8.07 -17.26
CA GLY A 161 1.88 7.80 -15.81
C GLY A 161 1.48 9.01 -14.97
N LEU A 162 0.93 10.09 -15.57
CA LEU A 162 0.56 11.30 -14.85
C LEU A 162 -0.64 11.11 -13.89
N PHE A 163 -1.25 9.92 -13.87
CA PHE A 163 -2.35 9.60 -12.96
C PHE A 163 -1.94 8.68 -11.80
N ASP A 164 -0.71 8.18 -11.78
CA ASP A 164 -0.27 7.16 -10.83
C ASP A 164 -0.38 7.64 -9.38
N ALA A 165 -0.01 8.89 -9.11
CA ALA A 165 -0.15 9.49 -7.77
C ALA A 165 -1.61 9.52 -7.30
N TYR A 166 -2.54 9.87 -8.19
CA TYR A 166 -3.97 9.87 -7.88
C TYR A 166 -4.48 8.44 -7.64
N LEU A 167 -4.16 7.51 -8.54
CA LEU A 167 -4.55 6.10 -8.42
C LEU A 167 -4.02 5.47 -7.12
N ASN A 168 -2.77 5.77 -6.76
CA ASN A 168 -2.14 5.27 -5.54
C ASN A 168 -2.77 5.88 -4.27
N SER A 169 -3.28 7.11 -4.34
CA SER A 169 -4.01 7.73 -3.23
C SER A 169 -5.37 7.08 -2.95
N LYS A 170 -5.94 6.34 -3.91
CA LYS A 170 -7.23 5.68 -3.73
C LYS A 170 -7.08 4.39 -2.92
N GLN A 171 -8.05 4.17 -2.04
CA GLN A 171 -8.09 2.97 -1.21
C GLN A 171 -8.51 1.76 -2.05
N PRO A 172 -7.76 0.65 -2.01
CA PRO A 172 -8.10 -0.56 -2.71
C PRO A 172 -9.15 -1.37 -1.96
N HIS A 173 -9.94 -2.13 -2.72
CA HIS A 173 -10.95 -3.03 -2.18
C HIS A 173 -10.50 -4.48 -2.36
N ALA A 174 -10.68 -5.31 -1.35
CA ALA A 174 -10.45 -6.74 -1.42
C ALA A 174 -11.68 -7.44 -2.01
N VAL A 175 -11.49 -8.13 -3.13
CA VAL A 175 -12.48 -9.03 -3.71
C VAL A 175 -12.09 -10.45 -3.32
N TRP A 176 -12.86 -11.05 -2.43
CA TRP A 176 -12.63 -12.39 -1.92
C TRP A 176 -13.54 -13.39 -2.62
N ARG A 177 -13.01 -14.57 -2.92
CA ARG A 177 -13.77 -15.71 -3.42
C ARG A 177 -13.38 -16.95 -2.65
N ARG A 178 -14.37 -17.66 -2.12
CA ARG A 178 -14.14 -18.96 -1.49
C ARG A 178 -13.87 -20.01 -2.56
N LEU A 179 -12.81 -20.79 -2.35
CA LEU A 179 -12.42 -21.91 -3.19
C LEU A 179 -12.90 -23.21 -2.51
N TYR A 180 -13.42 -24.12 -3.32
CA TYR A 180 -13.98 -25.39 -2.85
C TYR A 180 -13.32 -26.60 -3.50
N GLY A 181 -12.30 -26.39 -4.34
CA GLY A 181 -11.72 -27.41 -5.21
C GLY A 181 -11.44 -28.73 -4.52
N VAL A 182 -12.35 -29.70 -4.68
CA VAL A 182 -12.22 -31.04 -4.10
C VAL A 182 -11.29 -31.89 -4.96
N ASP A 183 -10.61 -32.86 -4.34
CA ASP A 183 -9.86 -33.85 -5.11
C ASP A 183 -10.77 -34.81 -5.88
N ALA A 184 -10.19 -35.78 -6.59
CA ALA A 184 -10.96 -36.76 -7.38
C ALA A 184 -11.91 -37.65 -6.54
N ASN A 185 -11.63 -37.80 -5.25
CA ASN A 185 -12.39 -38.59 -4.29
C ASN A 185 -13.34 -37.73 -3.44
N GLY A 186 -13.29 -36.41 -3.59
CA GLY A 186 -14.06 -35.46 -2.79
C GLY A 186 -13.33 -34.97 -1.54
N ASP A 187 -12.06 -35.34 -1.36
CA ASP A 187 -11.27 -34.98 -0.18
C ASP A 187 -10.71 -33.56 -0.29
N VAL A 188 -10.61 -32.91 0.86
CA VAL A 188 -10.00 -31.59 1.06
C VAL A 188 -9.20 -31.62 2.35
N PRO A 189 -8.22 -30.73 2.52
CA PRO A 189 -7.49 -30.68 3.77
C PRO A 189 -8.41 -30.38 4.97
N SER A 190 -8.17 -31.09 6.06
CA SER A 190 -8.93 -30.91 7.30
C SER A 190 -8.69 -29.56 7.97
N ARG A 191 -9.58 -29.18 8.89
CA ARG A 191 -9.44 -27.99 9.73
C ARG A 191 -8.10 -27.97 10.45
N ARG A 192 -7.36 -26.86 10.37
CA ARG A 192 -6.01 -26.78 10.96
C ARG A 192 -5.51 -25.35 11.14
N GLY A 193 -4.62 -25.17 12.12
CA GLY A 193 -3.88 -23.94 12.37
C GLY A 193 -2.39 -24.23 12.53
N GLY A 194 -1.54 -23.24 12.29
CA GLY A 194 -0.08 -23.41 12.41
C GLY A 194 0.53 -24.35 11.36
N HIS A 195 -0.20 -24.64 10.29
CA HIS A 195 0.36 -25.34 9.12
C HIS A 195 1.25 -24.38 8.31
N ALA A 196 2.03 -24.93 7.38
CA ALA A 196 2.82 -24.14 6.44
C ALA A 196 2.32 -24.32 5.01
N MET A 197 2.45 -23.26 4.22
CA MET A 197 2.15 -23.26 2.79
C MET A 197 3.30 -22.62 2.02
N CYS A 198 3.51 -23.06 0.78
CA CYS A 198 4.37 -22.40 -0.19
C CYS A 198 3.78 -22.58 -1.60
N ILE A 199 4.21 -21.74 -2.54
CA ILE A 199 3.68 -21.74 -3.90
C ILE A 199 4.80 -21.94 -4.91
N ASP A 200 4.56 -22.85 -5.85
CA ASP A 200 5.26 -22.93 -7.12
C ASP A 200 4.49 -22.06 -8.12
N GLU A 201 4.90 -20.81 -8.21
CA GLU A 201 4.28 -19.88 -9.14
C GLU A 201 4.42 -20.38 -10.57
N GLN A 202 5.53 -21.00 -10.98
CA GLN A 202 5.74 -21.39 -12.37
C GLN A 202 4.70 -22.42 -12.85
N HIS A 203 4.43 -23.45 -12.06
CA HIS A 203 3.48 -24.51 -12.39
C HIS A 203 2.07 -24.28 -11.85
N GLY A 204 1.85 -23.24 -11.03
CA GLY A 204 0.54 -22.95 -10.46
C GLY A 204 0.11 -23.96 -9.40
N HIS A 205 1.04 -24.34 -8.52
CA HIS A 205 0.80 -25.31 -7.46
C HIS A 205 1.03 -24.71 -6.08
N ILE A 206 0.10 -24.93 -5.16
CA ILE A 206 0.20 -24.50 -3.76
C ILE A 206 0.35 -25.74 -2.89
N TYR A 207 1.47 -25.88 -2.20
CA TYR A 207 1.74 -27.00 -1.30
C TYR A 207 1.40 -26.64 0.13
N MET A 208 0.88 -27.61 0.88
CA MET A 208 0.56 -27.47 2.30
C MET A 208 0.99 -28.69 3.08
N PHE A 209 1.62 -28.46 4.24
CA PHE A 209 2.07 -29.54 5.12
C PHE A 209 1.76 -29.25 6.60
N GLY A 210 1.37 -30.32 7.31
CA GLY A 210 1.21 -30.36 8.76
C GLY A 210 0.18 -29.38 9.33
N GLY A 211 0.46 -28.88 10.54
CA GLY A 211 -0.44 -28.06 11.34
C GLY A 211 -1.03 -28.82 12.53
N TRP A 212 -2.00 -28.21 13.21
CA TRP A 212 -2.70 -28.80 14.35
C TRP A 212 -4.21 -28.68 14.19
N ASP A 213 -4.93 -29.78 14.34
CA ASP A 213 -6.36 -29.91 14.02
C ASP A 213 -7.33 -29.60 15.17
N GLY A 214 -6.81 -29.39 16.39
CA GLY A 214 -7.62 -29.34 17.60
C GLY A 214 -7.25 -30.42 18.62
N GLN A 215 -6.58 -31.48 18.15
CA GLN A 215 -6.30 -32.68 18.94
C GLN A 215 -4.85 -33.12 18.82
N LYS A 216 -4.28 -33.08 17.61
CA LYS A 216 -2.93 -33.53 17.34
C LYS A 216 -2.26 -32.72 16.23
N SER A 217 -0.93 -32.75 16.25
CA SER A 217 -0.13 -32.31 15.10
C SER A 217 -0.30 -33.27 13.92
N LEU A 218 -0.29 -32.71 12.72
CA LEU A 218 -0.50 -33.40 11.44
C LEU A 218 0.80 -33.54 10.65
N ASP A 219 0.85 -34.53 9.76
CA ASP A 219 1.95 -34.83 8.82
C ASP A 219 1.44 -35.19 7.41
N ASP A 220 0.20 -34.81 7.07
CA ASP A 220 -0.32 -34.95 5.72
C ASP A 220 0.23 -33.86 4.79
N LEU A 221 0.49 -34.24 3.54
CA LEU A 221 1.01 -33.36 2.48
C LEU A 221 -0.01 -33.22 1.37
N TRP A 222 -0.34 -31.98 1.04
CA TRP A 222 -1.34 -31.63 0.04
C TRP A 222 -0.75 -30.70 -1.03
N VAL A 223 -1.31 -30.77 -2.23
CA VAL A 223 -1.11 -29.77 -3.28
C VAL A 223 -2.45 -29.31 -3.83
N TYR A 224 -2.58 -28.02 -4.06
CA TYR A 224 -3.70 -27.42 -4.80
C TYR A 224 -3.21 -26.96 -6.16
N ASP A 225 -3.89 -27.41 -7.20
CA ASP A 225 -3.66 -27.01 -8.59
C ASP A 225 -4.57 -25.82 -8.92
N ILE A 226 -3.95 -24.67 -9.22
CA ILE A 226 -4.64 -23.40 -9.46
C ILE A 226 -5.42 -23.44 -10.78
N GLU A 227 -4.90 -24.12 -11.81
CA GLU A 227 -5.52 -24.16 -13.13
C GLU A 227 -6.81 -25.00 -13.12
N THR A 228 -6.75 -26.16 -12.45
CA THR A 228 -7.88 -27.10 -12.37
C THR A 228 -8.82 -26.82 -11.20
N ASP A 229 -8.46 -25.91 -10.29
CA ASP A 229 -9.18 -25.59 -9.05
C ASP A 229 -9.45 -26.85 -8.21
N ARG A 230 -8.40 -27.61 -7.87
CA ARG A 230 -8.52 -28.86 -7.12
C ARG A 230 -7.38 -29.10 -6.15
N TRP A 231 -7.73 -29.56 -4.94
CA TRP A 231 -6.79 -30.21 -4.04
C TRP A 231 -6.42 -31.61 -4.54
N ARG A 232 -5.26 -32.09 -4.13
CA ARG A 232 -4.80 -33.47 -4.26
C ARG A 232 -3.98 -33.82 -3.04
N MET A 233 -4.35 -34.91 -2.38
CA MET A 233 -3.52 -35.49 -1.32
C MET A 233 -2.28 -36.12 -1.96
N ILE A 234 -1.10 -35.67 -1.57
CA ILE A 234 0.17 -36.28 -1.96
C ILE A 234 0.49 -37.43 -1.02
N SER A 235 0.33 -37.21 0.29
CA SER A 235 0.60 -38.20 1.31
C SER A 235 -0.35 -38.03 2.50
N GLN A 236 -0.90 -39.15 2.96
CA GLN A 236 -1.78 -39.19 4.13
C GLN A 236 -0.98 -39.10 5.44
N SER A 237 0.25 -39.60 5.45
CA SER A 237 1.15 -39.56 6.61
C SER A 237 2.59 -39.66 6.12
N VAL A 238 3.26 -38.51 6.07
CA VAL A 238 4.67 -38.41 5.68
C VAL A 238 5.59 -39.16 6.65
N LEU A 239 5.18 -39.37 7.90
CA LEU A 239 5.91 -40.18 8.86
C LEU A 239 6.16 -41.63 8.39
N GLN A 240 5.28 -42.15 7.52
CA GLN A 240 5.40 -43.50 6.94
C GLN A 240 6.35 -43.55 5.74
N GLU A 241 6.77 -42.40 5.23
CA GLU A 241 7.69 -42.30 4.11
C GLU A 241 9.14 -42.37 4.58
N GLN A 242 10.01 -42.84 3.69
CA GLN A 242 11.44 -42.88 3.96
C GLN A 242 11.98 -41.45 4.13
N HIS A 243 12.59 -41.17 5.28
CA HIS A 243 13.13 -39.85 5.62
C HIS A 243 12.10 -38.71 5.71
N GLY A 244 10.81 -39.03 5.85
CA GLY A 244 9.77 -38.02 6.02
C GLY A 244 9.80 -37.33 7.40
N PRO A 245 9.47 -36.03 7.49
CA PRO A 245 9.28 -35.34 8.76
C PRO A 245 8.15 -35.93 9.62
N ARG A 246 8.37 -35.90 10.93
CA ARG A 246 7.32 -36.17 11.94
C ARG A 246 6.19 -35.11 11.91
N PRO A 247 4.99 -35.45 12.45
CA PRO A 247 3.91 -34.50 12.63
C PRO A 247 4.36 -33.24 13.37
N ARG A 248 3.94 -32.07 12.86
CA ARG A 248 4.40 -30.78 13.39
C ARG A 248 3.45 -29.62 13.10
N SER A 249 3.46 -28.65 13.98
CA SER A 249 2.74 -27.37 13.86
C SER A 249 3.67 -26.19 14.15
N CYS A 250 3.28 -24.98 13.75
CA CYS A 250 4.05 -23.73 13.91
C CYS A 250 5.46 -23.76 13.28
N HIS A 251 5.63 -24.61 12.26
CA HIS A 251 6.83 -24.75 11.44
C HIS A 251 6.74 -23.87 10.17
N LYS A 252 7.79 -23.84 9.36
CA LYS A 252 7.78 -23.10 8.08
C LYS A 252 8.22 -23.94 6.88
N MET A 253 7.70 -23.56 5.71
CA MET A 253 8.04 -24.08 4.40
C MET A 253 8.52 -22.94 3.50
N ALA A 254 9.48 -23.21 2.62
CA ALA A 254 9.88 -22.29 1.56
C ALA A 254 10.17 -23.07 0.27
N PHE A 255 9.68 -22.57 -0.86
CA PHE A 255 9.87 -23.19 -2.16
C PHE A 255 11.05 -22.55 -2.89
N ASP A 256 11.90 -23.39 -3.48
CA ASP A 256 12.97 -22.99 -4.38
C ASP A 256 12.57 -23.31 -5.82
N SER A 257 12.14 -22.31 -6.59
CA SER A 257 11.71 -22.52 -7.98
C SER A 257 12.85 -22.92 -8.92
N LYS A 258 14.11 -22.74 -8.52
CA LYS A 258 15.27 -23.14 -9.34
C LYS A 258 15.50 -24.66 -9.31
N THR A 259 15.26 -25.29 -8.16
CA THR A 259 15.38 -26.75 -8.02
C THR A 259 14.04 -27.47 -8.01
N GLY A 260 12.95 -26.76 -7.74
CA GLY A 260 11.63 -27.33 -7.46
C GLY A 260 11.65 -28.15 -6.18
N ALA A 261 12.27 -27.60 -5.13
CA ALA A 261 12.36 -28.23 -3.83
C ALA A 261 11.65 -27.38 -2.77
N ILE A 262 11.03 -28.05 -1.80
CA ILE A 262 10.42 -27.43 -0.62
C ILE A 262 11.32 -27.73 0.57
N TYR A 263 11.70 -26.70 1.33
CA TYR A 263 12.46 -26.85 2.57
C TYR A 263 11.55 -26.69 3.77
N VAL A 264 11.70 -27.55 4.78
CA VAL A 264 10.84 -27.59 5.98
C VAL A 264 11.69 -27.53 7.24
N LEU A 265 11.39 -26.58 8.13
CA LEU A 265 12.16 -26.34 9.35
C LEU A 265 11.25 -26.06 10.55
N GLY A 266 11.67 -26.58 11.71
CA GLY A 266 11.13 -26.26 13.02
C GLY A 266 9.80 -26.93 13.34
N GLY A 267 9.19 -26.50 14.45
CA GLY A 267 7.92 -27.00 14.93
C GLY A 267 7.75 -26.84 16.44
N LEU A 268 6.50 -26.68 16.87
CA LEU A 268 6.12 -26.75 18.27
C LEU A 268 6.02 -28.22 18.70
N LEU A 269 6.65 -28.55 19.82
CA LEU A 269 6.55 -29.85 20.46
C LEU A 269 5.32 -29.85 21.35
N GLU A 270 4.53 -30.91 21.25
CA GLU A 270 3.48 -31.19 22.21
C GLU A 270 4.12 -31.87 23.43
N SER A 271 3.95 -31.30 24.61
CA SER A 271 4.17 -32.04 25.85
C SER A 271 3.00 -33.02 26.03
N ASP A 272 3.29 -34.29 26.34
CA ASP A 272 2.32 -35.37 26.65
C ASP A 272 1.47 -35.10 27.92
N SER A 273 1.15 -33.83 28.21
CA SER A 273 0.37 -33.38 29.36
C SER A 273 -1.15 -33.54 29.18
N GLY A 274 -1.59 -34.44 28.29
CA GLY A 274 -3.00 -34.82 28.08
C GLY A 274 -3.35 -36.26 28.46
N ALA A 275 -2.38 -37.12 28.80
CA ALA A 275 -2.63 -38.51 29.20
C ALA A 275 -2.81 -38.68 30.73
N ALA A 276 -3.34 -37.66 31.40
CA ALA A 276 -3.78 -37.74 32.79
C ALA A 276 -5.26 -38.14 32.88
N ASP A 277 -5.64 -39.24 32.23
CA ASP A 277 -6.75 -40.06 32.70
C ASP A 277 -6.31 -41.52 32.73
N SER A 278 -5.67 -41.84 33.85
CA SER A 278 -5.37 -43.19 34.29
C SER A 278 -6.67 -43.92 34.63
N SER A 279 -7.42 -44.42 33.66
CA SER A 279 -8.51 -45.35 33.96
C SER A 279 -9.05 -46.21 32.80
N ASN A 280 -8.29 -46.54 31.74
CA ASN A 280 -8.72 -47.69 30.89
C ASN A 280 -7.66 -48.27 29.91
N SER A 281 -6.48 -48.66 30.42
CA SER A 281 -5.64 -49.63 29.71
C SER A 281 -5.68 -50.96 30.47
N TRP A 282 -6.53 -51.87 30.01
CA TRP A 282 -6.40 -53.28 30.34
C TRP A 282 -5.13 -53.79 29.67
N ILE A 283 -4.03 -53.77 30.41
CA ILE A 283 -2.77 -54.40 30.01
C ILE A 283 -2.95 -55.91 30.18
N ASP A 284 -2.95 -56.64 29.06
CA ASP A 284 -2.79 -58.09 29.03
C ASP A 284 -1.38 -58.44 29.56
N PRO A 285 -1.25 -59.13 30.72
CA PRO A 285 0.04 -59.46 31.32
C PRO A 285 0.85 -60.51 30.54
N SER A 286 0.32 -61.04 29.43
CA SER A 286 0.94 -62.11 28.66
C SER A 286 1.65 -61.67 27.37
N ALA A 287 1.62 -60.38 27.02
CA ALA A 287 2.36 -59.86 25.87
C ALA A 287 3.87 -59.75 26.17
N PRO A 288 4.77 -60.33 25.34
CA PRO A 288 6.20 -60.22 25.54
C PRO A 288 6.63 -58.75 25.42
N ALA A 289 7.56 -58.33 26.28
CA ALA A 289 8.11 -56.98 26.27
C ALA A 289 8.80 -56.70 24.92
N GLU A 290 8.17 -55.88 24.07
CA GLU A 290 8.85 -55.32 22.91
C GLU A 290 9.89 -54.28 23.37
N GLU A 291 11.16 -54.67 23.28
CA GLU A 291 12.30 -53.76 23.33
C GLU A 291 12.16 -52.73 22.20
N GLY A 292 11.88 -51.46 22.54
CA GLY A 292 11.77 -50.39 21.55
C GLY A 292 11.06 -49.10 21.97
N ARG A 293 10.43 -49.05 23.15
CA ARG A 293 9.64 -47.85 23.57
C ARG A 293 10.45 -46.70 24.18
N THR A 294 11.78 -46.79 24.28
CA THR A 294 12.62 -45.83 25.04
C THR A 294 13.42 -44.81 24.22
N GLU A 295 13.24 -44.69 22.89
CA GLU A 295 13.91 -43.67 22.06
C GLU A 295 13.06 -42.44 21.70
N TYR A 296 11.80 -42.35 22.18
CA TYR A 296 10.84 -41.33 21.74
C TYR A 296 11.05 -39.90 22.29
N ALA A 297 12.08 -39.64 23.12
CA ALA A 297 12.16 -38.41 23.92
C ALA A 297 13.24 -37.38 23.53
N GLN A 298 13.93 -37.52 22.39
CA GLN A 298 14.89 -36.51 21.93
C GLN A 298 14.38 -35.74 20.72
N SER A 299 13.88 -34.54 21.01
CA SER A 299 13.40 -33.57 20.02
C SER A 299 14.56 -32.75 19.48
N TYR A 300 14.98 -33.06 18.26
CA TYR A 300 16.06 -32.35 17.59
C TYR A 300 15.54 -31.28 16.63
N ALA A 301 16.39 -30.31 16.31
CA ALA A 301 16.12 -29.29 15.30
C ALA A 301 16.30 -29.88 13.89
N ASP A 302 15.40 -30.78 13.50
CA ASP A 302 15.50 -31.46 12.22
C ASP A 302 15.17 -30.54 11.02
N PHE A 303 15.77 -30.82 9.87
CA PHE A 303 15.64 -30.01 8.65
C PHE A 303 15.52 -30.89 7.42
N TYR A 304 14.48 -30.68 6.61
CA TYR A 304 14.11 -31.54 5.49
C TYR A 304 14.01 -30.78 4.18
N ARG A 305 14.11 -31.56 3.10
CA ARG A 305 13.78 -31.17 1.74
C ARG A 305 12.80 -32.16 1.12
N TYR A 306 11.81 -31.66 0.41
CA TYR A 306 10.90 -32.45 -0.44
C TYR A 306 11.10 -32.05 -1.91
N HIS A 307 11.24 -33.04 -2.79
CA HIS A 307 11.44 -32.81 -4.22
C HIS A 307 10.11 -32.82 -4.95
N THR A 308 9.76 -31.72 -5.62
CA THR A 308 8.51 -31.61 -6.39
C THR A 308 8.69 -32.01 -7.86
N GLN A 309 9.92 -31.93 -8.37
CA GLN A 309 10.24 -32.21 -9.77
C GLN A 309 11.59 -32.93 -9.91
N GLY A 310 11.91 -33.37 -11.13
CA GLY A 310 13.16 -34.09 -11.41
C GLY A 310 13.09 -35.58 -11.05
N PRO A 311 14.24 -36.29 -11.11
CA PRO A 311 14.30 -37.74 -10.90
C PRO A 311 13.82 -38.20 -9.52
N ASP A 312 13.99 -37.35 -8.51
CA ASP A 312 13.62 -37.63 -7.11
C ASP A 312 12.24 -37.05 -6.74
N SER A 313 11.46 -36.59 -7.73
CA SER A 313 10.11 -36.04 -7.51
C SER A 313 9.26 -36.99 -6.68
N GLY A 314 8.61 -36.46 -5.65
CA GLY A 314 7.76 -37.22 -4.74
C GLY A 314 8.48 -37.74 -3.49
N THR A 315 9.76 -37.44 -3.28
CA THR A 315 10.54 -37.99 -2.17
C THR A 315 11.01 -36.95 -1.16
N TRP A 316 11.21 -37.41 0.09
CA TRP A 316 11.78 -36.62 1.18
C TRP A 316 13.25 -36.93 1.40
N GLU A 317 13.98 -35.90 1.85
CA GLU A 317 15.38 -35.97 2.22
C GLU A 317 15.60 -35.25 3.55
N LEU A 318 16.25 -35.95 4.49
CA LEU A 318 16.68 -35.39 5.76
C LEU A 318 18.05 -34.72 5.58
N LEU A 319 18.07 -33.39 5.58
CA LEU A 319 19.28 -32.59 5.40
C LEU A 319 20.11 -32.47 6.68
N SER A 320 19.45 -32.36 7.84
CA SER A 320 20.11 -32.36 9.14
C SER A 320 19.22 -32.96 10.20
N LYS A 321 19.79 -33.85 11.03
CA LYS A 321 19.11 -34.38 12.23
C LYS A 321 18.97 -33.32 13.31
N ASP A 322 19.92 -32.39 13.39
CA ASP A 322 19.94 -31.31 14.37
C ASP A 322 20.72 -30.13 13.79
N THR A 323 20.00 -29.09 13.34
CA THR A 323 20.60 -27.89 12.78
C THR A 323 21.52 -27.19 13.77
N SER A 324 21.23 -27.23 15.07
CA SER A 324 22.05 -26.57 16.10
C SER A 324 23.46 -27.15 16.19
N SER A 325 23.59 -28.46 16.03
CA SER A 325 24.88 -29.16 15.99
C SER A 325 25.73 -28.80 14.75
N THR A 326 25.10 -28.23 13.72
CA THR A 326 25.72 -27.84 12.45
C THR A 326 25.79 -26.32 12.24
N GLY A 327 25.66 -25.54 13.31
CA GLY A 327 25.74 -24.07 13.27
C GLY A 327 24.47 -23.37 12.77
N GLY A 328 23.36 -24.11 12.63
CA GLY A 328 22.04 -23.61 12.33
C GLY A 328 21.23 -23.29 13.59
N PRO A 329 19.94 -22.91 13.43
CA PRO A 329 19.07 -22.59 14.56
C PRO A 329 18.81 -23.82 15.45
N PRO A 330 18.49 -23.63 16.75
CA PRO A 330 17.92 -24.68 17.58
C PRO A 330 16.48 -25.02 17.15
N LEU A 331 15.83 -25.95 17.86
CA LEU A 331 14.43 -26.28 17.60
C LEU A 331 13.55 -25.07 17.94
N ILE A 332 12.89 -24.52 16.92
CA ILE A 332 12.17 -23.25 17.00
C ILE A 332 10.79 -23.36 16.38
N PHE A 333 9.85 -22.54 16.85
CA PHE A 333 8.51 -22.40 16.30
C PHE A 333 8.12 -20.93 16.17
N ASP A 334 7.12 -20.65 15.32
CA ASP A 334 6.67 -19.29 14.99
C ASP A 334 7.80 -18.35 14.52
N HIS A 335 8.87 -18.94 13.98
CA HIS A 335 9.91 -18.25 13.24
C HIS A 335 9.41 -17.90 11.84
N GLN A 336 10.18 -17.11 11.10
CA GLN A 336 9.92 -16.87 9.68
C GLN A 336 11.06 -17.41 8.82
N MET A 337 10.71 -17.86 7.62
CA MET A 337 11.64 -18.45 6.67
C MET A 337 11.28 -18.00 5.25
N VAL A 338 12.26 -17.56 4.48
CA VAL A 338 12.11 -17.16 3.08
C VAL A 338 13.28 -17.67 2.23
N MET A 339 13.04 -17.84 0.93
CA MET A 339 14.02 -18.35 -0.04
C MET A 339 14.43 -17.23 -1.01
N ASP A 340 15.74 -16.94 -1.09
CA ASP A 340 16.35 -16.24 -2.23
C ASP A 340 16.70 -17.31 -3.28
N THR A 341 15.76 -17.57 -4.19
CA THR A 341 15.89 -18.58 -5.26
C THR A 341 17.12 -18.36 -6.12
N ASP A 342 17.41 -17.12 -6.50
CA ASP A 342 18.49 -16.80 -7.43
C ASP A 342 19.85 -17.20 -6.85
N ARG A 343 20.07 -16.86 -5.58
CA ARG A 343 21.29 -17.21 -4.84
C ARG A 343 21.27 -18.59 -4.21
N GLN A 344 20.10 -19.22 -4.17
CA GLN A 344 19.83 -20.44 -3.42
C GLN A 344 20.21 -20.37 -1.94
N VAL A 345 19.68 -19.34 -1.26
CA VAL A 345 19.91 -19.11 0.17
C VAL A 345 18.57 -19.01 0.90
N LEU A 346 18.41 -19.79 1.96
CA LEU A 346 17.31 -19.64 2.91
C LEU A 346 17.70 -18.67 4.01
N TYR A 347 16.77 -17.80 4.38
CA TYR A 347 16.90 -16.88 5.51
C TYR A 347 15.88 -17.24 6.58
N VAL A 348 16.34 -17.39 7.84
CA VAL A 348 15.51 -17.82 8.97
C VAL A 348 15.66 -16.84 10.12
N ASN A 349 14.59 -16.12 10.47
CA ASN A 349 14.62 -15.11 11.53
C ASN A 349 13.67 -15.44 12.68
N GLY A 350 14.15 -15.22 13.90
CA GLY A 350 13.34 -15.21 15.12
C GLY A 350 12.70 -16.56 15.43
N GLY A 351 11.57 -16.50 16.12
CA GLY A 351 10.91 -17.68 16.69
C GLY A 351 11.33 -17.94 18.13
N ARG A 352 10.49 -18.69 18.83
CA ARG A 352 10.75 -19.10 20.22
C ARG A 352 11.47 -20.45 20.20
N VAL A 353 12.51 -20.57 21.02
CA VAL A 353 13.25 -21.82 21.19
C VAL A 353 12.41 -22.75 22.04
N ASN A 354 12.28 -23.98 21.57
CA ASN A 354 11.57 -25.03 22.27
C ASN A 354 12.54 -25.79 23.16
N ASP A 355 12.62 -25.39 24.43
CA ASP A 355 13.49 -25.99 25.44
C ASP A 355 12.64 -26.39 26.64
N ALA A 356 12.28 -27.67 26.73
CA ALA A 356 11.44 -28.21 27.80
C ALA A 356 12.08 -28.11 29.21
N THR A 357 13.37 -27.76 29.29
CA THR A 357 14.12 -27.75 30.54
C THR A 357 14.24 -26.36 31.17
N VAL A 358 13.85 -25.30 30.46
CA VAL A 358 14.09 -23.91 30.89
C VAL A 358 12.79 -23.13 31.03
N THR A 359 12.59 -22.55 32.21
CA THR A 359 11.41 -21.73 32.54
C THR A 359 11.45 -20.34 31.90
N THR A 360 12.60 -19.89 31.43
CA THR A 360 12.77 -18.58 30.78
C THR A 360 12.54 -18.65 29.26
N ILE A 361 11.84 -17.66 28.72
CA ILE A 361 11.59 -17.54 27.29
C ILE A 361 12.91 -17.28 26.56
N LYS A 362 13.31 -18.20 25.68
CA LYS A 362 14.46 -18.04 24.77
C LYS A 362 13.98 -17.78 23.35
N TYR A 363 14.65 -16.88 22.65
CA TYR A 363 14.39 -16.56 21.24
C TYR A 363 15.53 -17.04 20.36
N SER A 364 15.22 -17.38 19.10
CA SER A 364 16.24 -17.68 18.08
C SER A 364 16.81 -16.41 17.47
N GLY A 365 18.01 -16.52 16.89
CA GLY A 365 18.68 -15.44 16.16
C GLY A 365 18.26 -15.37 14.69
N PHE A 366 19.12 -14.76 13.87
CA PHE A 366 18.95 -14.66 12.43
C PHE A 366 20.01 -15.50 11.71
N TYR A 367 19.58 -16.46 10.91
CA TYR A 367 20.44 -17.43 10.22
C TYR A 367 20.25 -17.38 8.70
N SER A 368 21.25 -17.87 7.98
CA SER A 368 21.14 -18.21 6.57
C SER A 368 21.64 -19.63 6.31
N TYR A 369 21.06 -20.32 5.33
CA TYR A 369 21.50 -21.63 4.84
C TYR A 369 21.77 -21.57 3.35
N THR A 370 22.98 -21.93 2.94
CA THR A 370 23.38 -21.94 1.52
C THR A 370 23.18 -23.33 0.94
N VAL A 371 22.20 -23.49 0.06
CA VAL A 371 21.77 -24.79 -0.50
C VAL A 371 22.92 -25.53 -1.17
N SER A 372 23.71 -24.84 -2.01
CA SER A 372 24.80 -25.46 -2.77
C SER A 372 25.92 -26.04 -1.90
N THR A 373 26.08 -25.55 -0.67
CA THR A 373 27.15 -26.00 0.25
C THR A 373 26.62 -26.80 1.43
N GLY A 374 25.31 -26.78 1.67
CA GLY A 374 24.68 -27.39 2.83
C GLY A 374 25.06 -26.77 4.17
N LYS A 375 25.47 -25.49 4.19
CA LYS A 375 26.02 -24.84 5.40
C LYS A 375 25.12 -23.75 5.94
N TRP A 376 24.99 -23.74 7.27
CA TRP A 376 24.39 -22.66 8.04
C TRP A 376 25.41 -21.57 8.38
N LYS A 377 24.93 -20.33 8.48
CA LYS A 377 25.67 -19.17 8.97
C LYS A 377 24.76 -18.32 9.86
N LEU A 378 25.21 -18.05 11.08
CA LEU A 378 24.59 -17.06 11.96
C LEU A 378 24.90 -15.65 11.43
N LEU A 379 23.86 -14.87 11.17
CA LEU A 379 23.96 -13.49 10.67
C LEU A 379 23.88 -12.48 11.82
N HIS A 380 22.93 -12.65 12.74
CA HIS A 380 22.79 -11.81 13.94
C HIS A 380 22.50 -12.69 15.16
N SER A 381 23.28 -12.51 16.23
CA SER A 381 23.13 -13.20 17.52
C SER A 381 22.22 -12.43 18.48
N ASN A 382 21.68 -13.14 19.48
CA ASN A 382 20.79 -12.54 20.47
C ASN A 382 21.48 -11.92 21.70
N ASP A 383 22.80 -12.00 21.82
CA ASP A 383 23.53 -11.76 23.08
C ASP A 383 24.11 -10.34 23.28
N GLY A 384 23.47 -9.25 22.81
CA GLY A 384 24.03 -7.91 23.10
C GLY A 384 23.21 -6.69 22.70
N THR A 385 23.44 -5.61 23.45
CA THR A 385 22.89 -4.23 23.45
C THR A 385 22.90 -3.46 22.11
N LEU A 386 23.19 -4.13 21.00
CA LEU A 386 23.35 -3.55 19.65
C LEU A 386 22.59 -4.32 18.56
N SER A 387 21.70 -5.26 18.90
CA SER A 387 20.86 -5.88 17.87
C SER A 387 19.82 -4.89 17.38
N ALA A 388 20.03 -4.36 16.17
CA ALA A 388 19.03 -3.54 15.46
C ALA A 388 17.74 -4.33 15.15
N LEU A 389 17.72 -5.65 15.33
CA LEU A 389 16.52 -6.49 15.21
C LEU A 389 16.15 -7.05 16.59
N SER A 390 15.01 -6.61 17.12
CA SER A 390 14.51 -7.10 18.42
C SER A 390 14.05 -8.56 18.34
N HIS A 391 14.26 -9.30 19.44
CA HIS A 391 13.85 -10.70 19.56
C HIS A 391 12.33 -10.84 19.46
N ARG A 392 11.86 -11.75 18.60
CA ARG A 392 10.43 -11.88 18.31
C ARG A 392 10.04 -13.25 17.76
N PHE A 393 8.76 -13.58 17.91
CA PHE A 393 8.10 -14.71 17.26
C PHE A 393 6.70 -14.31 16.78
N GLY A 394 6.12 -15.07 15.85
CA GLY A 394 4.81 -14.78 15.25
C GLY A 394 4.77 -13.45 14.49
N HIS A 395 5.95 -12.93 14.12
CA HIS A 395 6.15 -11.73 13.32
C HIS A 395 6.00 -12.03 11.82
N SER A 396 6.06 -11.02 10.96
CA SER A 396 6.10 -11.19 9.51
C SER A 396 7.51 -10.97 8.97
N MET A 397 7.92 -11.77 7.98
CA MET A 397 9.12 -11.54 7.18
C MET A 397 8.83 -11.79 5.71
N VAL A 398 9.20 -10.86 4.84
CA VAL A 398 9.07 -10.98 3.37
C VAL A 398 10.37 -10.51 2.71
N LEU A 399 10.67 -11.06 1.53
CA LEU A 399 11.84 -10.72 0.72
C LEU A 399 11.42 -9.95 -0.52
N ASP A 400 11.96 -8.76 -0.72
CA ASP A 400 12.00 -8.15 -2.05
C ASP A 400 13.24 -8.66 -2.80
N PRO A 401 13.09 -9.51 -3.84
CA PRO A 401 14.20 -10.01 -4.62
C PRO A 401 14.87 -8.93 -5.49
N ASN A 402 14.13 -7.88 -5.89
CA ASN A 402 14.63 -6.80 -6.72
C ASN A 402 15.56 -5.87 -5.92
N GLU A 403 15.12 -5.49 -4.72
CA GLU A 403 15.89 -4.63 -3.80
C GLU A 403 16.84 -5.41 -2.88
N ARG A 404 16.78 -6.75 -2.95
CA ARG A 404 17.60 -7.68 -2.15
C ARG A 404 17.52 -7.38 -0.67
N THR A 405 16.30 -7.09 -0.21
CA THR A 405 16.03 -6.56 1.12
C THR A 405 14.91 -7.36 1.78
N LEU A 406 15.16 -7.79 3.02
CA LEU A 406 14.16 -8.42 3.87
C LEU A 406 13.44 -7.35 4.68
N TYR A 407 12.14 -7.49 4.82
CA TYR A 407 11.31 -6.67 5.70
C TYR A 407 10.84 -7.54 6.87
N ILE A 408 11.17 -7.15 8.10
CA ILE A 408 10.89 -7.90 9.33
C ILE A 408 10.11 -6.99 10.28
N PHE A 409 8.90 -7.39 10.68
CA PHE A 409 7.99 -6.50 11.41
C PHE A 409 6.94 -7.20 12.26
N ALA A 410 6.45 -6.47 13.26
CA ALA A 410 5.45 -6.91 14.24
C ALA A 410 5.83 -8.19 15.01
N GLY A 411 4.84 -8.95 15.49
CA GLY A 411 5.01 -10.14 16.31
C GLY A 411 5.01 -9.84 17.79
N MET A 412 5.49 -10.78 18.59
CA MET A 412 5.63 -10.62 20.04
C MET A 412 7.10 -10.73 20.45
N GLY A 413 7.56 -9.79 21.26
CA GLY A 413 8.85 -9.82 21.95
C GLY A 413 8.69 -9.28 23.36
N GLU A 414 9.41 -9.85 24.34
CA GLU A 414 9.30 -9.48 25.76
C GLU A 414 7.84 -9.41 26.26
N GLU A 415 7.01 -10.38 25.85
CA GLU A 415 5.57 -10.50 26.17
C GLU A 415 4.67 -9.37 25.64
N LYS A 416 5.21 -8.46 24.83
CA LYS A 416 4.50 -7.34 24.21
C LYS A 416 4.32 -7.55 22.72
N TYR A 417 3.16 -7.16 22.20
CA TYR A 417 2.96 -7.07 20.76
C TYR A 417 3.73 -5.86 20.22
N LEU A 418 4.41 -6.07 19.09
CA LEU A 418 5.25 -5.08 18.44
C LEU A 418 4.52 -4.44 17.26
N SER A 419 4.81 -3.17 17.00
CA SER A 419 4.39 -2.44 15.80
C SER A 419 5.59 -1.77 15.14
N ASP A 420 6.77 -2.39 15.22
CA ASP A 420 7.98 -1.92 14.58
C ASP A 420 8.19 -2.63 13.22
N MET A 421 9.04 -2.05 12.38
CA MET A 421 9.41 -2.60 11.08
C MET A 421 10.84 -2.24 10.74
N HIS A 422 11.59 -3.26 10.36
CA HIS A 422 12.99 -3.17 10.02
C HIS A 422 13.22 -3.72 8.63
N THR A 423 14.21 -3.15 7.94
CA THR A 423 14.79 -3.72 6.73
C THR A 423 16.10 -4.38 7.05
N TYR A 424 16.46 -5.42 6.29
CA TYR A 424 17.78 -6.00 6.28
C TYR A 424 18.24 -6.14 4.84
N ASN A 425 19.24 -5.35 4.44
CA ASN A 425 19.81 -5.44 3.11
C ASN A 425 20.78 -6.62 3.07
N ILE A 426 20.54 -7.57 2.16
CA ILE A 426 21.28 -8.83 2.10
C ILE A 426 22.75 -8.62 1.71
N ASP A 427 23.01 -7.64 0.84
CA ASP A 427 24.34 -7.42 0.28
C ASP A 427 25.25 -6.68 1.26
N THR A 428 24.73 -5.63 1.91
CA THR A 428 25.48 -4.88 2.92
C THR A 428 25.44 -5.52 4.30
N GLN A 429 24.50 -6.43 4.55
CA GLN A 429 24.22 -7.06 5.84
C GLN A 429 23.84 -6.06 6.93
N VAL A 430 23.29 -4.91 6.54
CA VAL A 430 22.86 -3.85 7.45
C VAL A 430 21.37 -3.95 7.71
N ALA A 431 20.99 -3.95 8.99
CA ALA A 431 19.61 -3.75 9.42
C ALA A 431 19.31 -2.26 9.62
N THR A 432 18.15 -1.79 9.20
CA THR A 432 17.71 -0.39 9.34
C THR A 432 16.26 -0.33 9.80
N GLU A 433 16.00 0.41 10.87
CA GLU A 433 14.65 0.68 11.34
C GLU A 433 13.92 1.58 10.33
N LEU A 434 12.77 1.11 9.82
CA LEU A 434 11.85 1.92 9.00
C LEU A 434 10.78 2.58 9.87
N PHE A 435 10.25 1.84 10.83
CA PHE A 435 9.25 2.32 11.76
C PHE A 435 9.57 1.77 13.16
N SER A 436 9.74 2.65 14.14
CA SER A 436 9.73 2.26 15.56
C SER A 436 8.32 1.95 16.05
N ASN A 437 7.31 2.58 15.42
CA ASN A 437 5.89 2.34 15.66
C ASN A 437 5.05 2.70 14.42
N PHE A 438 4.80 1.73 13.53
CA PHE A 438 3.98 1.94 12.33
C PHE A 438 2.52 2.24 12.66
N THR A 439 1.99 1.84 13.82
CA THR A 439 0.62 2.20 14.24
C THR A 439 0.49 3.71 14.40
N ALA A 440 1.48 4.36 15.02
CA ALA A 440 1.53 5.82 15.12
C ALA A 440 1.72 6.50 13.75
N ALA A 441 2.30 5.79 12.77
CA ALA A 441 2.44 6.24 11.39
C ALA A 441 1.20 5.95 10.52
N GLY A 442 0.03 5.68 11.13
CA GLY A 442 -1.22 5.41 10.42
C GLY A 442 -1.38 3.97 9.90
N GLY A 443 -0.52 3.05 10.34
CA GLY A 443 -0.58 1.62 10.03
C GLY A 443 -1.48 0.82 10.96
N PRO A 444 -1.48 -0.52 10.85
CA PRO A 444 -2.29 -1.39 11.69
C PRO A 444 -1.91 -1.30 13.17
N ASP A 445 -2.82 -1.73 14.04
CA ASP A 445 -2.53 -1.95 15.45
C ASP A 445 -1.47 -3.05 15.64
N LYS A 446 -0.89 -3.09 16.84
CA LYS A 446 0.07 -4.13 17.24
C LYS A 446 -0.59 -5.51 17.15
N THR A 447 -0.05 -6.39 16.31
CA THR A 447 -0.64 -7.72 16.10
C THR A 447 0.38 -8.85 16.26
N PHE A 448 -0.14 -10.01 16.67
CA PHE A 448 0.60 -11.27 16.78
C PHE A 448 0.03 -12.32 15.83
N THR A 449 0.89 -13.16 15.26
CA THR A 449 0.57 -14.14 14.21
C THR A 449 0.01 -13.55 12.92
N GLN A 450 0.23 -12.25 12.68
CA GLN A 450 -0.03 -11.69 11.35
C GLN A 450 0.76 -12.43 10.27
N ARG A 451 0.23 -12.36 9.06
CA ARG A 451 0.91 -12.86 7.87
C ARG A 451 1.09 -11.72 6.88
N ALA A 452 2.13 -11.84 6.07
CA ALA A 452 2.36 -10.89 5.02
C ALA A 452 2.88 -11.59 3.76
N VAL A 453 2.54 -11.02 2.62
CA VAL A 453 3.08 -11.35 1.30
C VAL A 453 3.51 -10.06 0.63
N ILE A 454 4.35 -10.15 -0.39
CA ILE A 454 4.93 -8.98 -1.06
C ILE A 454 4.66 -9.04 -2.56
N ASP A 455 4.34 -7.88 -3.15
CA ASP A 455 4.33 -7.65 -4.59
C ASP A 455 5.47 -6.68 -4.95
N PRO A 456 6.63 -7.21 -5.38
CA PRO A 456 7.79 -6.37 -5.73
C PRO A 456 7.55 -5.43 -6.91
N SER A 457 6.63 -5.77 -7.82
CA SER A 457 6.34 -4.92 -8.98
C SER A 457 5.55 -3.67 -8.61
N CYS A 458 4.74 -3.74 -7.55
CA CYS A 458 4.00 -2.60 -7.01
C CYS A 458 4.75 -1.90 -5.87
N ARG A 459 5.85 -2.49 -5.37
CA ARG A 459 6.54 -2.10 -4.11
C ARG A 459 5.57 -2.08 -2.93
N GLU A 460 4.76 -3.13 -2.81
CA GLU A 460 3.72 -3.25 -1.80
C GLU A 460 3.88 -4.53 -0.97
N ILE A 461 3.61 -4.45 0.33
CA ILE A 461 3.49 -5.59 1.24
C ILE A 461 2.04 -5.66 1.71
N TYR A 462 1.39 -6.80 1.50
CA TYR A 462 0.01 -7.05 1.94
C TYR A 462 0.03 -7.74 3.29
N VAL A 463 -0.64 -7.16 4.27
CA VAL A 463 -0.62 -7.59 5.67
C VAL A 463 -2.02 -8.05 6.07
N PHE A 464 -2.10 -9.28 6.58
CA PHE A 464 -3.31 -9.90 7.11
C PHE A 464 -3.17 -10.00 8.63
N CYS A 465 -3.97 -9.22 9.34
CA CYS A 465 -3.86 -9.07 10.78
C CYS A 465 -4.29 -10.35 11.52
N GLY A 466 -3.60 -10.63 12.63
CA GLY A 466 -3.90 -11.74 13.52
C GLY A 466 -4.53 -11.27 14.83
N LEU A 467 -4.00 -11.74 15.95
CA LEU A 467 -4.45 -11.37 17.29
C LEU A 467 -4.00 -9.95 17.64
N THR A 468 -4.92 -9.14 18.15
CA THR A 468 -4.65 -7.82 18.75
C THR A 468 -4.89 -7.85 20.25
N ARG A 469 -4.48 -6.80 20.97
CA ARG A 469 -4.77 -6.61 22.41
C ARG A 469 -5.35 -5.22 22.59
N GLY A 470 -6.45 -5.12 23.35
CA GLY A 470 -7.08 -3.83 23.63
C GLY A 470 -6.23 -2.97 24.56
N ALA A 471 -6.40 -1.65 24.52
CA ALA A 471 -5.69 -0.74 25.43
C ALA A 471 -6.03 -0.99 26.92
N GLN A 472 -7.21 -1.55 27.20
CA GLN A 472 -7.74 -1.76 28.56
C GLN A 472 -7.76 -3.24 28.99
N SER A 473 -7.40 -4.17 28.10
CA SER A 473 -7.48 -5.62 28.35
C SER A 473 -6.22 -6.32 27.81
N PRO A 474 -5.49 -7.08 28.64
CA PRO A 474 -4.33 -7.85 28.18
C PRO A 474 -4.73 -9.08 27.36
N LEU A 475 -6.03 -9.42 27.30
CA LEU A 475 -6.54 -10.59 26.61
C LEU A 475 -6.40 -10.43 25.08
N PRO A 476 -5.93 -11.47 24.38
CA PRO A 476 -5.93 -11.46 22.92
C PRO A 476 -7.36 -11.40 22.37
N ARG A 477 -7.55 -10.65 21.29
CA ARG A 477 -8.83 -10.50 20.58
C ARG A 477 -8.62 -10.57 19.08
N LEU A 478 -9.71 -10.79 18.35
CA LEU A 478 -9.76 -10.70 16.89
C LEU A 478 -10.66 -9.52 16.51
N ASP A 479 -10.16 -8.66 15.62
CA ASP A 479 -10.96 -7.54 15.12
C ASP A 479 -12.01 -8.02 14.13
N LEU A 480 -13.24 -7.49 14.30
CA LEU A 480 -14.39 -7.82 13.47
C LEU A 480 -14.91 -6.54 12.78
N PRO A 481 -14.97 -6.49 11.43
CA PRO A 481 -14.47 -7.48 10.49
C PRO A 481 -12.92 -7.57 10.49
N ALA A 482 -12.39 -8.66 9.96
CA ALA A 482 -10.94 -8.87 9.82
C ALA A 482 -10.31 -7.71 9.04
N THR A 483 -9.17 -7.21 9.50
CA THR A 483 -8.49 -6.07 8.86
C THR A 483 -7.32 -6.53 8.02
N SER A 484 -7.11 -5.86 6.89
CA SER A 484 -5.97 -6.09 6.00
C SER A 484 -5.42 -4.76 5.51
N TRP A 485 -4.12 -4.71 5.28
CA TRP A 485 -3.39 -3.46 5.04
C TRP A 485 -2.36 -3.62 3.92
N ILE A 486 -2.04 -2.52 3.28
CA ILE A 486 -0.93 -2.39 2.35
C ILE A 486 0.12 -1.49 2.99
N CYS A 487 1.36 -1.96 3.03
CA CYS A 487 2.53 -1.13 3.24
C CYS A 487 3.20 -0.86 1.89
N ARG A 488 3.26 0.40 1.45
CA ARG A 488 4.03 0.82 0.28
C ARG A 488 5.43 1.21 0.72
N TYR A 489 6.41 0.41 0.34
CA TYR A 489 7.80 0.68 0.69
C TYR A 489 8.45 1.55 -0.40
N GLY A 490 9.22 2.55 0.03
CA GLY A 490 9.86 3.53 -0.87
C GLY A 490 9.10 4.84 -1.07
N ASP A 491 7.82 4.95 -0.67
CA ASP A 491 7.08 6.22 -0.55
C ASP A 491 6.84 6.58 0.92
N PRO A 492 7.58 7.56 1.48
CA PRO A 492 7.47 7.91 2.89
C PRO A 492 6.24 8.76 3.22
N SER A 493 5.46 9.21 2.23
CA SER A 493 4.36 10.16 2.46
C SER A 493 3.12 9.51 3.06
N HIS A 494 2.71 8.35 2.55
CA HIS A 494 1.55 7.58 3.01
C HIS A 494 1.86 6.08 2.93
N PRO A 495 2.75 5.58 3.80
CA PRO A 495 3.27 4.22 3.68
C PRO A 495 2.22 3.16 3.98
N TRP A 496 1.16 3.47 4.74
CA TRP A 496 0.14 2.51 5.11
C TRP A 496 -1.22 2.88 4.53
N THR A 497 -1.93 1.89 3.98
CA THR A 497 -3.28 2.04 3.46
C THR A 497 -4.12 0.84 3.86
N LYS A 498 -5.26 1.07 4.50
CA LYS A 498 -6.20 0.01 4.86
C LYS A 498 -6.87 -0.53 3.58
N ILE A 499 -6.98 -1.85 3.46
CA ILE A 499 -7.74 -2.50 2.40
C ILE A 499 -9.20 -2.55 2.83
N LEU A 500 -10.10 -2.04 1.99
CA LEU A 500 -11.53 -2.02 2.24
C LEU A 500 -12.18 -3.36 1.83
N PRO A 501 -13.28 -3.77 2.49
CA PRO A 501 -14.10 -4.87 1.99
C PRO A 501 -14.74 -4.49 0.65
N GLU A 502 -15.14 -5.47 -0.17
CA GLU A 502 -15.87 -5.21 -1.41
C GLU A 502 -17.14 -4.38 -1.15
N GLU A 503 -17.39 -3.37 -1.99
CA GLU A 503 -18.61 -2.57 -1.90
C GLU A 503 -19.84 -3.46 -2.17
N PRO A 504 -20.93 -3.33 -1.39
CA PRO A 504 -22.17 -4.02 -1.69
C PRO A 504 -22.63 -3.60 -3.10
N GLY A 505 -22.82 -4.56 -4.01
CA GLY A 505 -23.42 -4.23 -5.31
C GLY A 505 -24.84 -3.67 -5.12
N ASP A 506 -25.24 -2.70 -5.94
CA ASP A 506 -26.55 -2.01 -5.93
C ASP A 506 -27.77 -2.91 -6.26
N GLY A 507 -27.65 -4.23 -6.07
CA GLY A 507 -28.78 -5.14 -6.14
C GLY A 507 -29.74 -4.92 -4.97
N ASP A 508 -31.03 -4.99 -5.22
CA ASP A 508 -32.14 -4.67 -4.29
C ASP A 508 -32.33 -5.72 -3.16
N GLY A 509 -31.24 -6.25 -2.61
CA GLY A 509 -31.22 -7.22 -1.50
C GLY A 509 -29.90 -7.18 -0.73
N PRO A 510 -29.84 -7.74 0.49
CA PRO A 510 -28.60 -7.76 1.28
C PRO A 510 -27.57 -8.66 0.59
N ALA A 511 -26.69 -8.07 -0.23
CA ALA A 511 -25.53 -8.75 -0.76
C ALA A 511 -24.62 -9.11 0.42
N GLN A 512 -24.60 -10.39 0.81
CA GLN A 512 -23.71 -10.87 1.85
C GLN A 512 -22.27 -10.81 1.30
N ILE A 513 -21.51 -9.78 1.70
CA ILE A 513 -20.10 -9.62 1.33
C ILE A 513 -19.37 -10.90 1.74
N GLN A 514 -18.93 -11.69 0.75
CA GLN A 514 -18.13 -12.88 1.01
C GLN A 514 -16.74 -12.43 1.42
N GLN A 515 -16.34 -12.72 2.66
CA GLN A 515 -14.99 -12.48 3.14
C GLN A 515 -14.59 -13.54 4.18
N PRO A 516 -13.29 -13.84 4.32
CA PRO A 516 -12.82 -14.72 5.38
C PRO A 516 -13.18 -14.17 6.76
N ARG A 517 -13.62 -15.05 7.65
CA ARG A 517 -13.77 -14.71 9.07
C ARG A 517 -12.42 -14.31 9.67
N ALA A 518 -12.46 -13.42 10.67
CA ALA A 518 -11.27 -13.09 11.46
C ALA A 518 -10.68 -14.35 12.09
N ARG A 519 -9.35 -14.45 12.06
CA ARG A 519 -8.62 -15.68 12.39
C ARG A 519 -7.17 -15.40 12.72
N TYR A 520 -6.54 -16.31 13.43
CA TYR A 520 -5.10 -16.32 13.68
C TYR A 520 -4.51 -17.69 13.32
N ALA A 521 -3.17 -17.79 13.32
CA ALA A 521 -2.45 -19.02 12.94
C ALA A 521 -2.85 -19.60 11.55
N HIS A 522 -3.35 -18.75 10.66
CA HIS A 522 -3.65 -19.08 9.26
C HIS A 522 -2.37 -19.01 8.41
N GLN A 523 -2.48 -19.41 7.14
CA GLN A 523 -1.43 -19.17 6.15
C GLN A 523 -1.92 -18.47 4.91
N VAL A 524 -0.97 -17.75 4.29
CA VAL A 524 -1.16 -17.08 3.00
C VAL A 524 0.03 -17.30 2.09
N VAL A 525 -0.24 -17.40 0.79
CA VAL A 525 0.75 -17.38 -0.28
C VAL A 525 0.28 -16.41 -1.37
N TYR A 526 1.20 -15.97 -2.23
CA TYR A 526 0.91 -14.98 -3.26
C TYR A 526 1.41 -15.45 -4.62
N ASP A 527 0.57 -15.31 -5.64
CA ASP A 527 0.93 -15.53 -7.04
C ASP A 527 1.12 -14.17 -7.71
N SER A 528 2.37 -13.84 -8.02
CA SER A 528 2.74 -12.56 -8.61
C SER A 528 2.28 -12.40 -10.05
N ARG A 529 2.05 -13.51 -10.76
CA ARG A 529 1.60 -13.51 -12.17
C ARG A 529 0.13 -13.13 -12.27
N SER A 530 -0.70 -13.70 -11.40
CA SER A 530 -2.14 -13.43 -11.38
C SER A 530 -2.57 -12.34 -10.39
N LYS A 531 -1.63 -11.81 -9.60
CA LYS A 531 -1.87 -10.83 -8.53
C LYS A 531 -2.88 -11.31 -7.51
N THR A 532 -2.77 -12.59 -7.12
CA THR A 532 -3.76 -13.28 -6.27
C THR A 532 -3.11 -13.73 -4.97
N VAL A 533 -3.75 -13.40 -3.84
CA VAL A 533 -3.41 -14.00 -2.54
C VAL A 533 -4.28 -15.22 -2.33
N TYR A 534 -3.71 -16.31 -1.81
CA TYR A 534 -4.45 -17.48 -1.35
C TYR A 534 -4.33 -17.61 0.16
N LEU A 535 -5.43 -17.87 0.85
CA LEU A 535 -5.51 -17.98 2.31
C LEU A 535 -6.17 -19.30 2.70
N HIS A 536 -5.58 -20.03 3.64
CA HIS A 536 -6.14 -21.29 4.15
C HIS A 536 -6.18 -21.34 5.69
N GLY A 537 -7.27 -21.92 6.20
CA GLY A 537 -7.39 -22.41 7.58
C GLY A 537 -7.18 -21.35 8.66
N GLY A 538 -6.58 -21.76 9.78
CA GLY A 538 -6.37 -20.95 10.97
C GLY A 538 -7.37 -21.25 12.09
N ASN A 539 -7.41 -20.39 13.11
CA ASN A 539 -8.33 -20.47 14.23
C ASN A 539 -9.15 -19.18 14.34
N ALA A 540 -10.48 -19.30 14.34
CA ALA A 540 -11.39 -18.18 14.60
C ALA A 540 -11.60 -17.90 16.10
N GLY A 541 -11.10 -18.77 16.98
CA GLY A 541 -11.32 -18.71 18.43
C GLY A 541 -12.80 -18.90 18.81
N ARG A 542 -13.08 -18.82 20.12
CA ARG A 542 -14.43 -18.62 20.65
C ARG A 542 -14.51 -17.15 21.05
N LEU A 543 -15.37 -16.39 20.37
CA LEU A 543 -15.45 -14.94 20.54
C LEU A 543 -16.64 -14.56 21.43
N LEU A 544 -16.39 -13.73 22.43
CA LEU A 544 -17.42 -13.01 23.18
C LEU A 544 -18.03 -11.92 22.29
N GLU A 545 -19.15 -11.31 22.70
CA GLU A 545 -19.82 -10.23 21.93
C GLU A 545 -18.91 -9.04 21.62
N ASN A 546 -17.88 -8.81 22.45
CA ASN A 546 -16.90 -7.73 22.30
C ASN A 546 -15.68 -8.11 21.42
N GLY A 547 -15.63 -9.33 20.86
CA GLY A 547 -14.53 -9.84 20.04
C GLY A 547 -13.32 -10.37 20.82
N GLU A 548 -13.35 -10.35 22.16
CA GLU A 548 -12.34 -11.00 22.99
C GLU A 548 -12.47 -12.53 22.92
N LEU A 549 -11.36 -13.24 23.11
CA LEU A 549 -11.38 -14.69 23.22
C LEU A 549 -11.97 -15.10 24.57
N ASP A 550 -12.93 -16.03 24.56
CA ASP A 550 -13.53 -16.61 25.77
C ASP A 550 -12.56 -17.64 26.39
N GLU A 551 -11.99 -17.30 27.55
CA GLU A 551 -11.00 -18.12 28.26
C GLU A 551 -11.60 -19.11 29.28
N ASN A 552 -12.94 -19.16 29.47
CA ASN A 552 -13.58 -20.04 30.46
C ASN A 552 -14.26 -21.28 29.82
N PRO A 553 -13.65 -22.48 29.88
CA PRO A 553 -14.14 -23.70 29.22
C PRO A 553 -15.23 -24.46 30.02
N SER A 554 -15.97 -23.80 30.92
CA SER A 554 -16.85 -24.46 31.90
C SER A 554 -18.16 -25.07 31.34
N GLY A 555 -18.25 -25.32 30.04
CA GLY A 555 -19.34 -26.08 29.42
C GLY A 555 -18.89 -26.68 28.09
N ASP A 556 -19.03 -28.02 27.99
CA ASP A 556 -18.80 -28.92 26.85
C ASP A 556 -17.55 -28.63 25.99
N SER A 557 -16.61 -29.58 25.89
CA SER A 557 -15.29 -29.46 25.23
C SER A 557 -15.33 -29.33 23.70
N SER A 558 -16.41 -28.78 23.15
CA SER A 558 -16.55 -28.28 21.79
C SER A 558 -16.67 -26.74 21.91
N VAL A 559 -15.86 -25.87 21.33
CA VAL A 559 -15.36 -25.85 19.97
C VAL A 559 -14.21 -24.84 19.91
N GLU A 560 -12.96 -25.30 19.97
CA GLU A 560 -11.88 -24.50 19.39
C GLU A 560 -12.09 -24.47 17.87
N GLN A 561 -12.34 -23.29 17.29
CA GLN A 561 -12.85 -23.18 15.92
C GLN A 561 -11.73 -23.12 14.88
N ARG A 562 -11.02 -24.26 14.74
CA ARG A 562 -10.15 -24.49 13.58
C ARG A 562 -10.96 -24.43 12.28
N LEU A 563 -10.35 -23.83 11.27
CA LEU A 563 -10.96 -23.61 9.96
C LEU A 563 -10.25 -24.47 8.89
N ASP A 564 -11.01 -24.86 7.88
CA ASP A 564 -10.60 -25.59 6.67
C ASP A 564 -10.95 -24.81 5.38
N ASP A 565 -11.43 -23.58 5.52
CA ASP A 565 -11.84 -22.78 4.38
C ASP A 565 -10.62 -22.25 3.61
N PHE A 566 -10.72 -22.33 2.29
CA PHE A 566 -9.72 -21.85 1.35
C PHE A 566 -10.28 -20.67 0.55
N TRP A 567 -9.49 -19.61 0.41
CA TRP A 567 -9.91 -18.36 -0.20
C TRP A 567 -8.86 -17.84 -1.15
N CYS A 568 -9.30 -17.16 -2.21
CA CYS A 568 -8.44 -16.27 -2.97
C CYS A 568 -8.91 -14.81 -2.84
N MET A 569 -7.96 -13.87 -2.84
CA MET A 569 -8.20 -12.43 -2.83
C MET A 569 -7.51 -11.79 -4.03
N LYS A 570 -8.21 -10.88 -4.71
CA LYS A 570 -7.63 -9.90 -5.61
C LYS A 570 -7.95 -8.49 -5.13
N LEU A 571 -7.02 -7.56 -5.36
CA LEU A 571 -7.26 -6.16 -5.07
C LEU A 571 -7.92 -5.49 -6.28
N LYS A 572 -9.12 -4.94 -6.07
CA LYS A 572 -9.78 -4.06 -7.03
C LYS A 572 -9.30 -2.63 -6.76
N ARG A 573 -8.76 -2.00 -7.80
CA ARG A 573 -8.26 -0.63 -7.79
C ARG A 573 -8.89 0.13 -8.96
N PRO A 574 -9.13 1.44 -8.84
CA PRO A 574 -9.35 2.27 -10.01
C PRO A 574 -8.15 2.09 -10.94
N GLY A 575 -8.41 1.89 -12.23
CA GLY A 575 -7.36 1.90 -13.25
C GLY A 575 -7.32 3.25 -13.97
N PRO A 576 -6.28 3.51 -14.80
CA PRO A 576 -6.23 4.71 -15.65
C PRO A 576 -7.49 4.86 -16.53
N GLY A 577 -8.06 3.74 -16.98
CA GLY A 577 -9.30 3.72 -17.78
C GLY A 577 -10.49 4.39 -17.09
N GLU A 578 -10.60 4.29 -15.76
CA GLU A 578 -11.68 4.93 -15.01
C GLU A 578 -11.48 6.45 -14.94
N ILE A 579 -10.23 6.91 -14.83
CA ILE A 579 -9.92 8.34 -14.90
C ILE A 579 -10.21 8.89 -16.30
N ILE A 580 -9.79 8.16 -17.35
CA ILE A 580 -10.08 8.53 -18.75
C ILE A 580 -11.59 8.65 -18.95
N ARG A 581 -12.37 7.68 -18.48
CA ARG A 581 -13.84 7.71 -18.55
C ARG A 581 -14.41 8.95 -17.86
N ARG A 582 -14.04 9.21 -16.60
CA ARG A 582 -14.48 10.39 -15.83
C ARG A 582 -14.11 11.70 -16.52
N ALA A 583 -12.89 11.80 -17.03
CA ALA A 583 -12.41 12.97 -17.75
C ALA A 583 -13.21 13.21 -19.04
N ARG A 584 -13.42 12.17 -19.83
CA ARG A 584 -14.28 12.22 -21.04
C ARG A 584 -15.71 12.60 -20.69
N PHE A 585 -16.27 12.07 -19.59
CA PHE A 585 -17.62 12.45 -19.14
C PHE A 585 -17.71 13.96 -18.88
N GLN A 586 -16.76 14.54 -18.15
CA GLN A 586 -16.73 16.00 -17.90
C GLN A 586 -16.55 16.82 -19.19
N ILE A 587 -15.63 16.42 -20.07
CA ILE A 587 -15.38 17.08 -21.37
C ILE A 587 -16.64 17.04 -22.23
N ARG A 588 -17.27 15.86 -22.37
CA ARG A 588 -18.47 15.67 -23.20
C ARG A 588 -19.70 16.36 -22.59
N CYS A 589 -19.81 16.49 -21.28
CA CYS A 589 -20.85 17.30 -20.63
C CYS A 589 -20.74 18.77 -21.05
N GLN A 590 -19.53 19.33 -21.05
CA GLN A 590 -19.32 20.71 -21.48
C GLN A 590 -19.54 20.89 -22.98
N GLN A 591 -19.03 19.97 -23.81
CA GLN A 591 -19.30 19.96 -25.24
C GLN A 591 -20.81 19.92 -25.53
N PHE A 592 -21.56 19.11 -24.80
CA PHE A 592 -23.02 19.04 -24.95
C PHE A 592 -23.70 20.37 -24.60
N ARG A 593 -23.30 21.06 -23.52
CA ARG A 593 -23.85 22.38 -23.17
C ARG A 593 -23.64 23.40 -24.29
N GLU A 594 -22.47 23.40 -24.91
CA GLU A 594 -22.17 24.31 -26.03
C GLU A 594 -22.92 23.90 -27.30
N LEU A 595 -23.07 22.60 -27.58
CA LEU A 595 -23.90 22.11 -28.69
C LEU A 595 -25.37 22.50 -28.54
N CYS A 596 -25.90 22.61 -27.32
CA CYS A 596 -27.27 23.10 -27.10
C CYS A 596 -27.45 24.55 -27.53
N ALA A 597 -26.40 25.37 -27.45
CA ALA A 597 -26.42 26.77 -27.85
C ALA A 597 -26.10 26.97 -29.34
N ASP A 598 -25.20 26.16 -29.90
CA ASP A 598 -24.64 26.37 -31.24
C ASP A 598 -25.23 25.50 -32.35
N ALA A 599 -25.91 24.40 -31.99
CA ALA A 599 -26.37 23.40 -32.95
C ALA A 599 -27.87 23.10 -32.80
N PRO A 600 -28.52 22.56 -33.85
CA PRO A 600 -29.91 22.13 -33.76
C PRO A 600 -30.11 21.09 -32.64
N ALA A 601 -31.23 21.22 -31.91
CA ALA A 601 -31.54 20.36 -30.76
C ALA A 601 -31.42 18.85 -31.04
N VAL A 602 -31.74 18.39 -32.25
CA VAL A 602 -31.62 16.98 -32.66
C VAL A 602 -30.16 16.49 -32.63
N VAL A 603 -29.21 17.36 -32.99
CA VAL A 603 -27.78 17.04 -32.96
C VAL A 603 -27.30 16.92 -31.51
N ALA A 604 -27.66 17.87 -30.66
CA ALA A 604 -27.35 17.83 -29.23
C ALA A 604 -27.95 16.58 -28.56
N LEU A 605 -29.23 16.28 -28.80
CA LEU A 605 -29.88 15.09 -28.24
C LEU A 605 -29.19 13.80 -28.66
N ARG A 606 -28.84 13.68 -29.94
CA ARG A 606 -28.10 12.51 -30.44
C ARG A 606 -26.74 12.38 -29.78
N PHE A 607 -26.04 13.50 -29.55
CA PHE A 607 -24.76 13.52 -28.84
C PHE A 607 -24.91 13.04 -27.38
N LEU A 608 -25.94 13.52 -26.66
CA LEU A 608 -26.24 13.05 -25.30
C LEU A 608 -26.50 11.54 -25.25
N GLN A 609 -27.34 11.04 -26.16
CA GLN A 609 -27.76 9.64 -26.21
C GLN A 609 -26.65 8.67 -26.62
N THR A 610 -25.64 9.14 -27.33
CA THR A 610 -24.59 8.27 -27.89
C THR A 610 -23.22 8.53 -27.27
N GLN A 611 -22.76 9.78 -27.22
CA GLN A 611 -21.41 10.13 -26.80
C GLN A 611 -21.31 10.34 -25.28
N VAL A 612 -22.26 11.04 -24.67
CA VAL A 612 -22.24 11.24 -23.20
C VAL A 612 -22.68 9.96 -22.47
N HIS A 613 -23.71 9.27 -22.99
CA HIS A 613 -24.16 8.00 -22.41
C HIS A 613 -23.05 6.94 -22.39
N GLU A 614 -22.20 6.86 -23.41
CA GLU A 614 -21.12 5.87 -23.47
C GLU A 614 -20.17 5.96 -22.27
N VAL A 615 -20.00 7.15 -21.69
CA VAL A 615 -18.98 7.40 -20.65
C VAL A 615 -19.56 7.68 -19.27
N VAL A 616 -20.88 7.78 -19.10
CA VAL A 616 -21.50 8.01 -17.78
C VAL A 616 -21.58 6.71 -16.98
N ASP A 617 -21.22 6.76 -15.70
CA ASP A 617 -21.53 5.67 -14.76
C ASP A 617 -22.92 5.89 -14.13
N HIS A 618 -23.90 5.11 -14.60
CA HIS A 618 -25.29 5.19 -14.15
C HIS A 618 -25.53 4.71 -12.71
N SER A 619 -24.54 4.06 -12.08
CA SER A 619 -24.61 3.64 -10.68
C SER A 619 -24.23 4.75 -9.70
N THR A 620 -23.66 5.86 -10.18
CA THR A 620 -23.11 6.93 -9.34
C THR A 620 -23.93 8.23 -9.42
N SER A 621 -23.47 9.25 -8.69
CA SER A 621 -24.02 10.61 -8.80
C SER A 621 -23.91 11.22 -10.21
N GLU A 622 -23.07 10.66 -11.08
CA GLU A 622 -22.99 11.07 -12.49
C GLU A 622 -24.31 10.84 -13.24
N ALA A 623 -25.09 9.84 -12.85
CA ALA A 623 -26.43 9.59 -13.39
C ALA A 623 -27.38 10.76 -13.15
N HIS A 624 -27.20 11.51 -12.05
CA HIS A 624 -27.95 12.73 -11.79
C HIS A 624 -27.53 13.84 -12.75
N VAL A 625 -26.22 14.10 -12.84
CA VAL A 625 -25.66 15.11 -13.74
C VAL A 625 -26.10 14.86 -15.19
N PHE A 626 -26.03 13.60 -15.64
CA PHE A 626 -26.47 13.20 -16.98
C PHE A 626 -27.95 13.50 -17.24
N ARG A 627 -28.83 13.26 -16.26
CA ARG A 627 -30.26 13.58 -16.37
C ARG A 627 -30.49 15.09 -16.38
N GLU A 628 -29.75 15.85 -15.57
CA GLU A 628 -29.83 17.32 -15.53
C GLU A 628 -29.39 17.97 -16.84
N LEU A 629 -28.51 17.33 -17.64
CA LEU A 629 -28.10 17.87 -18.93
C LEU A 629 -29.29 18.17 -19.85
N LEU A 630 -30.37 17.39 -19.79
CA LEU A 630 -31.56 17.63 -20.61
C LEU A 630 -32.20 19.01 -20.36
N SER A 631 -32.03 19.59 -19.17
CA SER A 631 -32.56 20.92 -18.85
C SER A 631 -31.98 22.04 -19.73
N TYR A 632 -30.72 21.93 -20.15
CA TYR A 632 -30.05 22.93 -21.00
C TYR A 632 -30.66 23.01 -22.40
N MET A 633 -31.07 21.86 -22.95
CA MET A 633 -31.78 21.83 -24.24
C MET A 633 -33.15 22.52 -24.17
N LEU A 634 -33.87 22.32 -23.06
CA LEU A 634 -35.21 22.90 -22.86
C LEU A 634 -35.13 24.41 -22.61
N ALA A 635 -34.09 24.87 -21.91
CA ALA A 635 -33.87 26.28 -21.63
C ALA A 635 -33.60 27.10 -22.90
N GLU A 636 -32.79 26.61 -23.85
CA GLU A 636 -32.51 27.33 -25.10
C GLU A 636 -33.72 27.39 -26.04
N GLN A 637 -34.60 26.38 -26.04
CA GLN A 637 -35.85 26.41 -26.79
C GLN A 637 -36.85 27.49 -26.32
N SER A 638 -36.63 28.06 -25.13
CA SER A 638 -37.49 29.08 -24.54
C SER A 638 -36.99 30.52 -24.71
N ARG A 639 -35.84 30.75 -25.39
CA ARG A 639 -35.37 32.10 -25.72
C ARG A 639 -36.18 32.71 -26.88
N PRO A 640 -36.79 33.90 -26.72
CA PRO A 640 -37.51 34.56 -27.81
C PRO A 640 -36.56 35.01 -28.91
N GLU A 641 -36.88 34.69 -30.17
CA GLU A 641 -36.15 35.11 -31.36
C GLU A 641 -36.09 36.64 -31.45
N THR A 642 -34.91 37.25 -31.22
CA THR A 642 -34.66 38.64 -31.60
C THR A 642 -34.30 38.69 -33.08
N SER A 643 -35.26 39.11 -33.90
CA SER A 643 -35.10 39.32 -35.33
C SER A 643 -34.09 40.43 -35.63
N SER A 644 -32.96 40.09 -36.28
CA SER A 644 -32.13 41.05 -37.01
C SER A 644 -32.11 40.71 -38.50
N SER A 645 -33.17 41.13 -39.19
CA SER A 645 -33.17 41.31 -40.65
C SER A 645 -33.16 42.80 -40.96
N GLN A 646 -32.04 43.35 -41.38
CA GLN A 646 -32.04 44.58 -42.18
C GLN A 646 -31.23 44.38 -43.45
N GLY A 647 -31.98 44.22 -44.54
CA GLY A 647 -31.51 44.39 -45.90
C GLY A 647 -31.37 45.87 -46.24
N THR A 648 -30.42 46.13 -47.12
CA THR A 648 -29.95 47.39 -47.70
C THR A 648 -30.98 48.09 -48.59
N ALA A 649 -31.06 49.43 -48.51
CA ALA A 649 -31.20 50.37 -49.66
C ALA A 649 -31.30 51.86 -49.24
N GLY A 650 -30.49 52.73 -49.86
CA GLY A 650 -30.98 53.99 -50.48
C GLY A 650 -30.83 55.36 -49.76
N MET A 651 -29.70 56.04 -50.00
CA MET A 651 -29.49 57.45 -50.45
C MET A 651 -30.18 58.70 -49.83
N GLN A 652 -29.29 59.71 -49.59
CA GLN A 652 -29.36 61.18 -49.77
C GLN A 652 -29.61 62.17 -48.59
N ALA A 653 -28.49 62.85 -48.25
CA ALA A 653 -28.24 64.30 -48.08
C ALA A 653 -28.99 65.19 -47.06
N GLY A 654 -28.20 65.89 -46.22
CA GLY A 654 -28.56 67.11 -45.49
C GLY A 654 -27.51 67.51 -44.44
N ASP A 655 -26.88 68.67 -44.63
CA ASP A 655 -25.94 69.36 -43.72
C ASP A 655 -26.51 69.66 -42.33
N GLU A 656 -25.67 69.63 -41.27
CA GLU A 656 -25.30 70.81 -40.45
C GLU A 656 -24.40 70.42 -39.24
N MET A 657 -23.50 71.35 -38.89
CA MET A 657 -22.40 71.25 -37.92
C MET A 657 -22.83 71.17 -36.43
N ALA A 658 -22.02 70.50 -35.59
CA ALA A 658 -21.42 71.12 -34.38
C ALA A 658 -20.39 70.19 -33.69
N ASP A 659 -19.15 70.68 -33.70
CA ASP A 659 -18.06 70.66 -32.71
C ASP A 659 -18.07 69.71 -31.49
N GLY A 660 -16.90 69.14 -31.19
CA GLY A 660 -16.66 68.35 -29.98
C GLY A 660 -15.44 67.43 -30.07
N ALA A 661 -14.24 68.02 -30.14
CA ALA A 661 -12.97 67.31 -30.10
C ALA A 661 -12.80 66.50 -28.80
N GLN A 662 -12.38 65.22 -28.91
CA GLN A 662 -11.51 64.56 -27.93
C GLN A 662 -10.74 63.38 -28.55
N VAL A 663 -9.46 63.69 -28.80
CA VAL A 663 -8.25 62.86 -28.92
C VAL A 663 -8.42 61.34 -28.79
N GLU A 664 -8.24 60.67 -29.93
CA GLU A 664 -7.92 59.26 -30.08
C GLU A 664 -6.55 58.94 -29.44
N SER A 665 -6.48 57.85 -28.68
CA SER A 665 -5.24 57.12 -28.45
C SER A 665 -5.44 55.69 -28.95
N ASP A 666 -5.14 55.49 -30.23
CA ASP A 666 -4.97 54.20 -30.85
C ASP A 666 -3.80 53.43 -30.22
N ALA A 667 -4.09 52.23 -29.76
CA ALA A 667 -3.13 51.14 -29.69
C ALA A 667 -3.88 49.83 -29.93
N GLU A 668 -4.31 49.66 -31.18
CA GLU A 668 -4.63 48.34 -31.75
C GLU A 668 -3.38 47.45 -31.70
N ALA A 669 -3.47 46.31 -31.03
CA ALA A 669 -2.61 45.16 -31.29
C ALA A 669 -3.50 43.97 -31.63
N ALA A 670 -3.42 43.58 -32.90
CA ALA A 670 -4.18 42.52 -33.53
C ALA A 670 -3.84 41.13 -32.97
N ASP A 671 -4.88 40.39 -32.56
CA ASP A 671 -4.95 38.93 -32.69
C ASP A 671 -6.40 38.57 -33.05
N GLY A 672 -6.63 38.26 -34.32
CA GLY A 672 -7.95 38.14 -34.95
C GLY A 672 -8.63 36.79 -34.74
N SER A 673 -8.57 36.23 -33.54
CA SER A 673 -9.46 35.12 -33.14
C SER A 673 -10.66 35.69 -32.39
N PRO A 674 -11.92 35.28 -32.69
CA PRO A 674 -13.06 35.70 -31.89
C PRO A 674 -12.82 35.29 -30.43
N GLU A 675 -12.72 36.27 -29.53
CA GLU A 675 -12.53 35.99 -28.11
C GLU A 675 -13.68 35.10 -27.61
N VAL A 676 -13.33 33.99 -26.95
CA VAL A 676 -14.31 33.08 -26.35
C VAL A 676 -15.22 33.88 -25.41
N PRO A 677 -16.56 33.77 -25.49
CA PRO A 677 -17.47 34.47 -24.58
C PRO A 677 -17.09 34.26 -23.11
N GLU A 678 -17.26 35.30 -22.27
CA GLU A 678 -16.85 35.29 -20.87
C GLU A 678 -17.37 34.06 -20.11
N ASP A 679 -18.67 33.80 -20.23
CA ASP A 679 -19.33 32.65 -19.61
C ASP A 679 -18.77 31.31 -20.07
N ARG A 680 -18.48 31.14 -21.38
CA ARG A 680 -17.93 29.87 -21.91
C ARG A 680 -16.53 29.61 -21.40
N PHE A 681 -15.68 30.62 -21.37
CA PHE A 681 -14.34 30.47 -20.82
C PHE A 681 -14.38 30.12 -19.33
N LYS A 682 -15.28 30.72 -18.56
CA LYS A 682 -15.46 30.38 -17.15
C LYS A 682 -15.86 28.91 -17.00
N GLN A 683 -16.90 28.46 -17.71
CA GLN A 683 -17.35 27.06 -17.68
C GLN A 683 -16.26 26.08 -18.13
N ARG A 684 -15.55 26.37 -19.22
CA ARG A 684 -14.44 25.55 -19.72
C ARG A 684 -13.27 25.51 -18.72
N THR A 685 -12.97 26.64 -18.07
CA THR A 685 -11.95 26.71 -17.01
C THR A 685 -12.36 25.86 -15.81
N GLU A 686 -13.63 25.88 -15.40
CA GLU A 686 -14.14 25.03 -14.32
C GLU A 686 -13.96 23.54 -14.64
N VAL A 687 -14.21 23.12 -15.89
CA VAL A 687 -13.92 21.75 -16.34
C VAL A 687 -12.42 21.44 -16.23
N PHE A 688 -11.56 22.30 -16.77
CA PHE A 688 -10.11 22.10 -16.69
C PHE A 688 -9.63 21.97 -15.23
N GLU A 689 -10.05 22.88 -14.35
CA GLU A 689 -9.68 22.86 -12.93
C GLU A 689 -10.19 21.57 -12.24
N SER A 690 -11.37 21.07 -12.60
CA SER A 690 -11.86 19.78 -12.08
C SER A 690 -11.00 18.60 -12.55
N LEU A 691 -10.50 18.62 -13.78
CA LEU A 691 -9.63 17.56 -14.32
C LEU A 691 -8.25 17.54 -13.63
N LEU A 692 -7.77 18.68 -13.12
CA LEU A 692 -6.51 18.77 -12.37
C LEU A 692 -6.50 17.97 -11.05
N GLU A 693 -7.65 17.46 -10.60
CA GLU A 693 -7.73 16.51 -9.47
C GLU A 693 -6.90 15.25 -9.75
N PHE A 694 -6.89 14.78 -11.01
CA PHE A 694 -6.23 13.53 -11.40
C PHE A 694 -4.71 13.64 -11.55
N PHE A 695 -4.19 14.87 -11.66
CA PHE A 695 -2.78 15.13 -11.90
C PHE A 695 -2.02 15.40 -10.58
N PRO A 696 -0.75 14.99 -10.48
CA PRO A 696 0.08 15.24 -9.31
C PRO A 696 0.40 16.74 -9.18
N ALA A 697 0.78 17.15 -7.97
CA ALA A 697 0.94 18.56 -7.62
C ALA A 697 2.05 19.28 -8.38
N ASP A 698 3.09 18.56 -8.80
CA ASP A 698 4.19 19.06 -9.60
C ASP A 698 3.81 19.25 -11.08
N ALA A 699 2.92 18.41 -11.60
CA ALA A 699 2.46 18.48 -12.99
C ALA A 699 1.41 19.58 -13.27
N LYS A 700 0.78 20.16 -12.24
CA LYS A 700 -0.30 21.16 -12.40
C LYS A 700 0.11 22.56 -11.96
N GLN A 701 -0.65 23.56 -12.42
CA GLN A 701 -0.57 24.93 -11.89
C GLN A 701 -0.80 24.96 -10.36
N PRO A 702 -0.33 26.00 -9.65
CA PRO A 702 -0.48 26.06 -8.19
C PRO A 702 -1.94 25.97 -7.73
N SER A 703 -2.21 25.20 -6.67
CA SER A 703 -3.58 24.99 -6.17
C SER A 703 -4.21 26.26 -5.58
N SER A 704 -3.44 27.08 -4.87
CA SER A 704 -3.91 28.35 -4.28
C SER A 704 -3.95 29.48 -5.30
N ASN A 705 -4.78 30.50 -5.04
CA ASN A 705 -4.82 31.71 -5.85
C ASN A 705 -3.89 32.78 -5.27
N LEU A 706 -3.35 33.62 -6.14
CA LEU A 706 -2.47 34.72 -5.74
C LEU A 706 -3.17 35.68 -4.76
N VAL A 707 -4.46 35.93 -4.97
CA VAL A 707 -5.26 36.86 -4.16
C VAL A 707 -5.44 36.37 -2.72
N ASP A 708 -5.60 35.05 -2.54
CA ASP A 708 -5.77 34.43 -1.21
C ASP A 708 -4.51 34.52 -0.35
N MET A 709 -3.36 34.85 -0.96
CA MET A 709 -2.09 35.03 -0.26
C MET A 709 -1.91 36.44 0.31
N ILE A 710 -2.75 37.39 -0.12
CA ILE A 710 -2.73 38.76 0.37
C ILE A 710 -3.66 38.78 1.59
N GLY A 711 -3.09 38.93 2.78
CA GLY A 711 -3.88 39.09 4.00
C GLY A 711 -4.80 40.30 3.89
N TRP A 712 -6.04 40.18 4.38
CA TRP A 712 -6.98 41.31 4.47
C TRP A 712 -6.37 42.43 5.30
N TYR A 713 -5.88 43.46 4.62
CA TYR A 713 -5.60 44.77 5.22
C TYR A 713 -6.73 45.70 4.75
N GLU A 714 -7.74 45.88 5.60
CA GLU A 714 -8.58 47.08 5.50
C GLU A 714 -7.67 48.26 5.88
N GLU A 715 -7.04 48.89 4.89
CA GLU A 715 -6.69 50.30 5.06
C GLU A 715 -8.02 51.04 5.16
N SER A 716 -8.33 51.45 6.39
CA SER A 716 -9.47 52.28 6.76
C SER A 716 -9.68 53.38 5.73
N ILE A 717 -10.74 53.25 4.94
CA ILE A 717 -11.34 54.37 4.21
C ILE A 717 -12.03 55.23 5.29
N HIS A 718 -11.27 56.18 5.84
CA HIS A 718 -11.81 57.36 6.49
C HIS A 718 -11.41 58.55 5.60
N GLU A 719 -12.33 58.92 4.69
CA GLU A 719 -12.50 60.31 4.26
C GLU A 719 -13.30 61.09 5.31
#